data_AF-A0AAE3AAN0-F1
#
_entry.id   AF-A0AAE3AAN0-F1
#
_cell.length_a   1.000
_cell.length_b   1.000
_cell.length_c   1.000
_cell.angle_alpha   90.00
_cell.angle_beta   90.00
_cell.angle_gamma   90.00
#
_symmetry.space_group_name_H-M   'P 1'
#
loop_
_entity.id
_entity.type
_entity.pdbx_description
1 polymer ?
#
loop_
_entity_poly.entity_id
_entity_poly.type
_entity_poly.pdbx_seq_one_letter_code
_entity_poly.pdbx_strand_id
1 'polypeptide(L)'
;MKCIVLAGGSGDRLWPLSRKNYPKQFIHIKENRSLFQETIARNIPFCEEFYIITSDRYANIVEGQLQVFQGLRYRCFYEEEGKKTAPAVAIACLCDNRSEDYLVVSTDHIIEGGDYKGAIARAKSYIPQGKLVSIGVTADRFEPGYGYFRQVNGHTEFHHSEVSEQIPEGESWEYDTGILLFNGGDYLHELSRKSPMLYAQIRECVDRLDTYGRNVQIPKALVEEIEPVSIGRAVTSVSEKVQLLTGEFNWRRIMTLESLADYYHGEDSGKVIQNECENVSVLNEASHQLVVANGLSDVIVVNTADAVYISRKNETDQIKNIIRDNYEEQQAYFDEGTVYYTAWGIKETLHYGTSCRVKKITIFPGKELSRHVHKLRTEHWTVVSGTASILLGEELKEYGPGGNIFVPMGMAHQIANRSAEDLVIIEVSVGELEYGHGTDLTRLAGQPMVKTDCDELVRLEPAFKDNLWGGTRLRDVYGKKCNYDVIAESWELSTHKAGQSVVATGKSKGLMLGEYIDRFGRGILGWKCEPYERFPLLIKFIDSHQCLSIQVHPGDDYALQKEDEYGKNELWYVVDCEPDSYLYCGFSKDTDEEEVRQRIEDGTLPEILNKIPVRKGESYFIETGTVHAIGPGVLICEIQQSSNVTYRLYDYKRRDKYGELRELHVDKAMDVVNFHKKDMEAAKTMECKYFSVERYDLAEENSFNLDDSSFRAFVVLEGTGTIRCGEEEIPYRPADCFFVPAGKKTVAFEGSGIVLKVQV
;
A
#
# COMPACT_ATOMS: atom_id res chain seq x y z
N MET A 1 6.44 3.19 -13.51
CA MET A 1 7.33 4.19 -12.89
C MET A 1 6.74 4.60 -11.55
N LYS A 2 7.56 5.09 -10.63
CA LYS A 2 7.15 5.44 -9.27
C LYS A 2 7.10 6.96 -9.09
N CYS A 3 6.30 7.44 -8.13
CA CYS A 3 6.16 8.86 -7.83
C CYS A 3 6.81 9.18 -6.48
N ILE A 4 7.84 10.01 -6.41
CA ILE A 4 8.33 10.57 -5.13
C ILE A 4 7.55 11.86 -4.86
N VAL A 5 6.76 11.85 -3.79
CA VAL A 5 5.95 12.98 -3.34
C VAL A 5 6.62 13.63 -2.14
N LEU A 6 7.11 14.85 -2.34
CA LEU A 6 7.73 15.66 -1.30
C LEU A 6 6.66 16.44 -0.53
N ALA A 7 6.21 15.87 0.58
CA ALA A 7 5.15 16.40 1.45
C ALA A 7 5.75 17.06 2.71
N GLY A 8 6.63 18.05 2.50
CA GLY A 8 7.37 18.75 3.55
C GLY A 8 6.98 20.22 3.72
N GLY A 9 7.36 20.79 4.88
CA GLY A 9 7.18 22.19 5.24
C GLY A 9 5.98 22.46 6.15
N SER A 10 6.19 23.20 7.24
CA SER A 10 5.14 23.54 8.21
C SER A 10 4.06 24.47 7.64
N GLY A 11 4.45 25.32 6.69
CA GLY A 11 3.52 26.21 6.01
C GLY A 11 3.22 27.51 6.74
N ASP A 12 4.01 27.94 7.72
CA ASP A 12 3.74 29.07 8.64
C ASP A 12 3.19 30.36 7.98
N ARG A 13 3.50 30.62 6.71
CA ARG A 13 2.94 31.74 5.90
C ARG A 13 1.44 31.66 5.69
N LEU A 14 0.85 30.49 5.88
CA LEU A 14 -0.57 30.20 5.67
C LEU A 14 -1.33 30.10 6.99
N TRP A 15 -0.72 30.47 8.13
CA TRP A 15 -1.47 30.61 9.37
C TRP A 15 -2.59 31.64 9.18
N PRO A 16 -3.82 31.40 9.65
CA PRO A 16 -4.26 30.33 10.55
C PRO A 16 -4.84 29.09 9.85
N LEU A 17 -4.65 28.87 8.55
CA LEU A 17 -5.07 27.62 7.90
C LEU A 17 -4.05 26.49 8.16
N SER A 18 -2.76 26.82 8.21
CA SER A 18 -1.72 25.87 8.60
C SER A 18 -1.41 25.94 10.09
N ARG A 19 -1.04 24.78 10.65
CA ARG A 19 -0.53 24.59 12.02
C ARG A 19 0.64 23.63 12.00
N LYS A 20 1.43 23.56 13.07
CA LYS A 20 2.48 22.53 13.16
C LYS A 20 1.92 21.11 13.11
N ASN A 21 0.71 20.87 13.63
CA ASN A 21 0.01 19.58 13.55
C ASN A 21 -0.84 19.40 12.27
N TYR A 22 -1.04 20.45 11.48
CA TYR A 22 -1.81 20.45 10.24
C TYR A 22 -1.13 21.35 9.18
N PRO A 23 -0.03 20.87 8.56
CA PRO A 23 0.79 21.68 7.67
C PRO A 23 0.14 21.93 6.30
N LYS A 24 0.74 22.84 5.52
CA LYS A 24 0.16 23.38 4.28
C LYS A 24 -0.36 22.35 3.28
N GLN A 25 0.31 21.22 3.14
CA GLN A 25 -0.01 20.18 2.14
C GLN A 25 -1.37 19.54 2.39
N PHE A 26 -1.92 19.65 3.60
CA PHE A 26 -3.20 19.06 3.94
C PHE A 26 -4.36 20.05 3.89
N ILE A 27 -4.11 21.33 3.57
CA ILE A 27 -5.17 22.33 3.37
C ILE A 27 -6.02 21.96 2.15
N HIS A 28 -7.34 22.03 2.31
CA HIS A 28 -8.31 21.77 1.26
C HIS A 28 -8.34 22.91 0.23
N ILE A 29 -8.34 22.54 -1.06
CA ILE A 29 -8.36 23.50 -2.16
C ILE A 29 -9.47 23.22 -3.18
N LYS A 30 -9.81 21.96 -3.48
CA LYS A 30 -10.73 21.66 -4.58
C LYS A 30 -11.63 20.49 -4.25
N GLU A 31 -12.94 20.67 -4.33
CA GLU A 31 -13.94 19.59 -4.13
C GLU A 31 -13.65 18.75 -2.86
N ASN A 32 -13.28 19.42 -1.75
CA ASN A 32 -12.86 18.82 -0.48
C ASN A 32 -11.60 17.92 -0.51
N ARG A 33 -10.76 18.02 -1.55
CA ARG A 33 -9.43 17.40 -1.58
C ARG A 33 -8.35 18.38 -1.14
N SER A 34 -7.37 17.85 -0.41
CA SER A 34 -6.18 18.60 -0.02
C SER A 34 -5.19 18.78 -1.17
N LEU A 35 -4.26 19.73 -1.03
CA LEU A 35 -3.10 19.89 -1.92
C LEU A 35 -2.32 18.56 -2.12
N PHE A 36 -2.18 17.78 -1.05
CA PHE A 36 -1.58 16.46 -1.06
C PHE A 36 -2.41 15.48 -1.89
N GLN A 37 -3.71 15.36 -1.64
CA GLN A 37 -4.61 14.46 -2.37
C GLN A 37 -4.72 14.82 -3.85
N GLU A 38 -4.75 16.11 -4.19
CA GLU A 38 -4.72 16.59 -5.58
C GLU A 38 -3.42 16.17 -6.27
N THR A 39 -2.29 16.26 -5.56
CA THR A 39 -0.99 15.82 -6.08
C THR A 39 -0.96 14.31 -6.32
N ILE A 40 -1.54 13.51 -5.43
CA ILE A 40 -1.68 12.06 -5.64
C ILE A 40 -2.59 11.79 -6.84
N ALA A 41 -3.82 12.30 -6.82
CA ALA A 41 -4.83 12.06 -7.85
C ALA A 41 -4.36 12.41 -9.27
N ARG A 42 -3.67 13.56 -9.41
CA ARG A 42 -3.11 14.02 -10.69
C ARG A 42 -2.07 13.07 -11.28
N ASN A 43 -1.36 12.32 -10.43
CA ASN A 43 -0.24 11.48 -10.83
C ASN A 43 -0.55 9.97 -10.87
N ILE A 44 -1.72 9.55 -10.36
CA ILE A 44 -2.19 8.14 -10.46
C ILE A 44 -2.10 7.59 -11.89
N PRO A 45 -2.46 8.34 -12.96
CA PRO A 45 -2.40 7.82 -14.33
C PRO A 45 -0.99 7.50 -14.84
N PHE A 46 0.07 7.94 -14.14
CA PHE A 46 1.45 7.83 -14.62
C PHE A 46 2.30 6.91 -13.75
N CYS A 47 1.88 6.65 -12.51
CA CYS A 47 2.71 6.02 -11.50
C CYS A 47 2.00 4.82 -10.86
N GLU A 48 2.74 3.71 -10.71
CA GLU A 48 2.23 2.45 -10.16
C GLU A 48 2.38 2.38 -8.64
N GLU A 49 3.26 3.21 -8.08
CA GLU A 49 3.54 3.27 -6.64
C GLU A 49 3.98 4.70 -6.25
N PHE A 50 3.63 5.13 -5.03
CA PHE A 50 3.91 6.46 -4.50
C PHE A 50 4.81 6.41 -3.26
N TYR A 51 5.93 7.13 -3.30
CA TYR A 51 6.87 7.27 -2.19
C TYR A 51 6.62 8.62 -1.52
N ILE A 52 5.96 8.60 -0.37
CA ILE A 52 5.58 9.81 0.36
C ILE A 52 6.69 10.15 1.34
N ILE A 53 7.37 11.28 1.12
CA ILE A 53 8.42 11.76 2.04
C ILE A 53 7.87 12.90 2.86
N THR A 54 7.84 12.73 4.18
CA THR A 54 7.20 13.67 5.09
C THR A 54 7.78 13.56 6.50
N SER A 55 7.45 14.48 7.39
CA SER A 55 7.83 14.36 8.79
C SER A 55 7.06 13.22 9.48
N ASP A 56 7.71 12.49 10.37
CA ASP A 56 7.09 11.49 11.26
C ASP A 56 5.83 11.99 11.99
N ARG A 57 5.78 13.28 12.35
CA ARG A 57 4.62 13.95 12.95
C ARG A 57 3.38 13.90 12.07
N TYR A 58 3.54 13.74 10.76
CA TYR A 58 2.47 13.73 9.77
C TYR A 58 2.06 12.32 9.34
N ALA A 59 2.61 11.27 9.97
CA ALA A 59 2.30 9.89 9.60
C ALA A 59 0.80 9.60 9.57
N ASN A 60 0.08 9.94 10.65
CA ASN A 60 -1.34 9.64 10.74
C ASN A 60 -2.21 10.42 9.73
N ILE A 61 -1.86 11.68 9.44
CA ILE A 61 -2.62 12.50 8.48
C ILE A 61 -2.36 12.05 7.05
N VAL A 62 -1.13 11.66 6.72
CA VAL A 62 -0.80 11.05 5.41
C VAL A 62 -1.59 9.75 5.23
N GLU A 63 -1.48 8.83 6.18
CA GLU A 63 -2.20 7.55 6.11
C GLU A 63 -3.73 7.77 5.99
N GLY A 64 -4.29 8.68 6.80
CA GLY A 64 -5.72 9.02 6.74
C GLY A 64 -6.14 9.62 5.40
N GLN A 65 -5.37 10.55 4.83
CA GLN A 65 -5.72 11.15 3.54
C GLN A 65 -5.50 10.23 2.34
N LEU A 66 -4.65 9.20 2.47
CA LEU A 66 -4.47 8.18 1.42
C LEU A 66 -5.59 7.13 1.38
N GLN A 67 -6.34 6.94 2.48
CA GLN A 67 -7.42 5.95 2.55
C GLN A 67 -8.54 6.17 1.53
N VAL A 68 -8.72 7.40 1.03
CA VAL A 68 -9.73 7.70 0.00
C VAL A 68 -9.39 7.08 -1.36
N PHE A 69 -8.12 6.70 -1.58
CA PHE A 69 -7.64 6.10 -2.83
C PHE A 69 -7.59 4.57 -2.70
N GLN A 70 -8.67 3.90 -3.10
CA GLN A 70 -8.73 2.44 -3.11
C GLN A 70 -7.68 1.84 -4.07
N GLY A 71 -6.92 0.84 -3.61
CA GLY A 71 -5.91 0.14 -4.41
C GLY A 71 -4.61 0.92 -4.64
N LEU A 72 -4.45 2.11 -4.03
CA LEU A 72 -3.22 2.89 -4.15
C LEU A 72 -2.04 2.18 -3.48
N ARG A 73 -0.98 1.90 -4.24
CA ARG A 73 0.29 1.44 -3.67
C ARG A 73 1.14 2.62 -3.25
N TYR A 74 1.56 2.61 -2.01
CA TYR A 74 2.45 3.64 -1.50
C TYR A 74 3.38 3.10 -0.41
N ARG A 75 4.48 3.84 -0.24
CA ARG A 75 5.47 3.66 0.80
C ARG A 75 5.76 5.01 1.43
N CYS A 76 5.86 5.08 2.75
CA CYS A 76 6.10 6.33 3.46
C CYS A 76 7.53 6.37 4.03
N PHE A 77 8.19 7.50 3.87
CA PHE A 77 9.50 7.83 4.43
C PHE A 77 9.30 8.96 5.44
N TYR A 78 9.40 8.60 6.71
CA TYR A 78 9.11 9.49 7.83
C TYR A 78 10.41 10.07 8.40
N GLU A 79 10.62 11.36 8.18
CA GLU A 79 11.78 12.11 8.65
C GLU A 79 11.52 12.69 10.06
N GLU A 80 12.31 12.31 11.06
CA GLU A 80 12.31 13.02 12.35
C GLU A 80 12.90 14.44 12.22
N GLU A 81 13.82 14.62 11.27
CA GLU A 81 14.42 15.90 10.90
C GLU A 81 14.63 15.98 9.38
N GLY A 82 13.90 16.87 8.70
CA GLY A 82 14.00 17.01 7.25
C GLY A 82 15.29 17.70 6.79
N LYS A 83 15.95 17.14 5.77
CA LYS A 83 17.21 17.67 5.19
C LYS A 83 17.05 18.25 3.79
N LYS A 84 15.86 18.80 3.48
CA LYS A 84 15.46 19.30 2.15
C LYS A 84 15.42 18.18 1.10
N THR A 85 15.29 18.57 -0.18
CA THR A 85 14.82 17.68 -1.23
C THR A 85 15.87 16.72 -1.79
N ALA A 86 17.17 17.07 -1.80
CA ALA A 86 18.17 16.15 -2.35
C ALA A 86 18.36 14.89 -1.48
N PRO A 87 18.56 15.02 -0.15
CA PRO A 87 18.65 13.84 0.72
C PRO A 87 17.40 12.99 0.70
N ALA A 88 16.22 13.62 0.79
CA ALA A 88 14.92 12.94 0.72
C ALA A 88 14.82 12.03 -0.53
N VAL A 89 15.02 12.60 -1.71
CA VAL A 89 14.92 11.87 -2.98
C VAL A 89 15.98 10.77 -3.08
N ALA A 90 17.21 11.03 -2.64
CA ALA A 90 18.30 10.05 -2.69
C ALA A 90 18.10 8.87 -1.73
N ILE A 91 17.62 9.12 -0.51
CA ILE A 91 17.25 8.05 0.44
C ILE A 91 16.19 7.15 -0.19
N ALA A 92 15.13 7.76 -0.75
CA ALA A 92 14.06 7.03 -1.43
C ALA A 92 14.58 6.15 -2.59
N CYS A 93 15.45 6.69 -3.44
CA CYS A 93 16.05 5.94 -4.56
C CYS A 93 17.00 4.83 -4.10
N LEU A 94 17.71 5.00 -2.98
CA LEU A 94 18.64 3.99 -2.44
C LEU A 94 17.92 2.85 -1.71
N CYS A 95 16.70 3.09 -1.21
CA CYS A 95 15.86 2.09 -0.55
C CYS A 95 15.07 1.21 -1.53
N ASP A 96 15.39 1.26 -2.82
CA ASP A 96 14.65 0.65 -3.91
C ASP A 96 15.58 0.18 -5.04
N ASN A 97 15.02 -0.49 -6.06
CA ASN A 97 15.80 -0.91 -7.22
C ASN A 97 16.27 0.31 -8.03
N ARG A 98 17.57 0.35 -8.33
CA ARG A 98 18.20 1.44 -9.09
C ARG A 98 17.71 1.55 -10.53
N SER A 99 17.12 0.50 -11.09
CA SER A 99 16.53 0.55 -12.44
C SER A 99 15.19 1.25 -12.49
N GLU A 100 14.59 1.63 -11.35
CA GLU A 100 13.29 2.29 -11.32
C GLU A 100 13.35 3.71 -11.87
N ASP A 101 12.30 4.09 -12.58
CA ASP A 101 12.07 5.45 -13.03
C ASP A 101 11.22 6.19 -12.00
N TYR A 102 11.60 7.42 -11.67
CA TYR A 102 10.91 8.26 -10.70
C TYR A 102 10.39 9.54 -11.34
N LEU A 103 9.14 9.86 -11.02
CA LEU A 103 8.56 11.19 -11.11
C LEU A 103 8.63 11.85 -9.72
N VAL A 104 9.40 12.92 -9.58
CA VAL A 104 9.47 13.71 -8.34
C VAL A 104 8.51 14.89 -8.45
N VAL A 105 7.64 15.05 -7.45
CA VAL A 105 6.69 16.16 -7.34
C VAL A 105 6.63 16.68 -5.91
N SER A 106 6.38 17.97 -5.75
CA SER A 106 6.01 18.56 -4.45
C SER A 106 4.49 18.78 -4.36
N THR A 107 3.99 18.81 -3.13
CA THR A 107 2.56 18.92 -2.83
C THR A 107 2.02 20.34 -2.90
N ASP A 108 2.87 21.35 -3.07
CA ASP A 108 2.49 22.76 -3.09
C ASP A 108 2.18 23.31 -4.49
N HIS A 109 1.83 22.42 -5.43
CA HIS A 109 1.52 22.77 -6.81
C HIS A 109 0.04 22.67 -7.14
N ILE A 110 -0.49 23.78 -7.65
CA ILE A 110 -1.73 23.80 -8.42
C ILE A 110 -1.37 23.75 -9.90
N ILE A 111 -1.93 22.77 -10.59
CA ILE A 111 -1.74 22.55 -12.02
C ILE A 111 -3.12 22.41 -12.64
N GLU A 112 -3.45 23.30 -13.58
CA GLU A 112 -4.75 23.35 -14.23
C GLU A 112 -4.64 23.61 -15.73
N GLY A 113 -5.55 23.00 -16.50
CA GLY A 113 -5.57 23.13 -17.96
C GLY A 113 -4.29 22.61 -18.63
N GLY A 114 -4.24 22.77 -19.95
CA GLY A 114 -3.08 22.41 -20.77
C GLY A 114 -2.76 20.92 -20.82
N ASP A 115 -1.52 20.59 -21.20
CA ASP A 115 -1.04 19.24 -21.50
C ASP A 115 -0.01 18.73 -20.49
N TYR A 116 -0.40 18.67 -19.20
CA TYR A 116 0.44 18.06 -18.16
C TYR A 116 0.80 16.60 -18.51
N LYS A 117 -0.18 15.83 -18.99
CA LYS A 117 0.00 14.43 -19.40
C LYS A 117 1.05 14.28 -20.51
N GLY A 118 0.98 15.09 -21.56
CA GLY A 118 1.95 15.07 -22.63
C GLY A 118 3.32 15.59 -22.20
N ALA A 119 3.41 16.54 -21.27
CA ALA A 119 4.68 16.93 -20.67
C ALA A 119 5.36 15.76 -19.94
N ILE A 120 4.61 15.00 -19.13
CA ILE A 120 5.11 13.78 -18.46
C ILE A 120 5.54 12.72 -19.48
N ALA A 121 4.73 12.47 -20.51
CA ALA A 121 5.05 11.49 -21.55
C ALA A 121 6.31 11.86 -22.35
N ARG A 122 6.45 13.14 -22.74
CA ARG A 122 7.66 13.65 -23.41
C ARG A 122 8.87 13.54 -22.50
N ALA A 123 8.76 13.93 -21.23
CA ALA A 123 9.85 13.79 -20.26
C ALA A 123 10.30 12.33 -20.12
N LYS A 124 9.35 11.39 -20.02
CA LYS A 124 9.66 9.96 -19.95
C LYS A 124 10.49 9.44 -21.14
N SER A 125 10.28 9.98 -22.34
CA SER A 125 11.02 9.56 -23.54
C SER A 125 12.54 9.86 -23.51
N TYR A 126 12.98 10.74 -22.62
CA TYR A 126 14.40 11.06 -22.44
C TYR A 126 15.10 10.17 -21.40
N ILE A 127 14.36 9.45 -20.55
CA ILE A 127 14.95 8.62 -19.49
C ILE A 127 15.87 7.53 -20.06
N PRO A 128 15.53 6.78 -21.14
CA PRO A 128 16.43 5.78 -21.72
C PRO A 128 17.75 6.34 -22.26
N GLN A 129 17.84 7.66 -22.44
CA GLN A 129 19.06 8.37 -22.86
C GLN A 129 19.95 8.75 -21.66
N GLY A 130 19.56 8.35 -20.44
CA GLY A 130 20.24 8.67 -19.18
C GLY A 130 20.11 10.13 -18.78
N LYS A 131 19.05 10.83 -19.21
CA LYS A 131 18.82 12.25 -18.90
C LYS A 131 18.01 12.43 -17.61
N LEU A 132 18.30 13.52 -16.90
CA LEU A 132 17.50 13.98 -15.76
C LEU A 132 16.60 15.10 -16.27
N VAL A 133 15.31 14.85 -16.43
CA VAL A 133 14.40 15.81 -17.02
C VAL A 133 13.81 16.73 -15.95
N SER A 134 13.91 18.04 -16.16
CA SER A 134 13.21 19.06 -15.39
C SER A 134 12.10 19.66 -16.24
N ILE A 135 10.88 19.71 -15.72
CA ILE A 135 9.75 20.32 -16.42
C ILE A 135 9.61 21.76 -15.93
N GLY A 136 9.85 22.73 -16.80
CA GLY A 136 9.67 24.15 -16.51
C GLY A 136 8.34 24.69 -17.05
N VAL A 137 7.93 25.86 -16.60
CA VAL A 137 6.82 26.63 -17.20
C VAL A 137 7.34 28.04 -17.49
N THR A 138 6.99 28.61 -18.65
CA THR A 138 7.50 29.93 -19.07
C THR A 138 7.27 30.98 -18.00
N ALA A 139 8.34 31.69 -17.62
CA ALA A 139 8.28 32.78 -16.67
C ALA A 139 7.94 34.10 -17.37
N ASP A 140 7.08 34.90 -16.75
CA ASP A 140 6.79 36.26 -17.19
C ASP A 140 7.75 37.27 -16.53
N ARG A 141 8.22 36.97 -15.32
CA ARG A 141 9.18 37.78 -14.56
C ARG A 141 9.92 36.98 -13.50
N PHE A 142 10.98 37.55 -12.94
CA PHE A 142 11.65 37.02 -11.75
C PHE A 142 10.91 37.48 -10.50
N GLU A 143 10.57 36.55 -9.62
CA GLU A 143 9.84 36.76 -8.38
C GLU A 143 10.60 36.12 -7.21
N PRO A 144 10.59 36.74 -6.02
CA PRO A 144 11.21 36.20 -4.82
C PRO A 144 10.67 34.81 -4.47
N GLY A 145 11.58 33.90 -4.10
CA GLY A 145 11.21 32.55 -3.66
C GLY A 145 11.00 31.52 -4.76
N TYR A 146 11.22 31.89 -6.03
CA TYR A 146 11.24 30.98 -7.17
C TYR A 146 12.68 30.73 -7.67
N GLY A 147 12.90 29.56 -8.26
CA GLY A 147 14.08 29.28 -9.07
C GLY A 147 13.72 29.34 -10.55
N TYR A 148 14.72 29.60 -11.41
CA TYR A 148 14.53 29.73 -12.84
C TYR A 148 15.59 28.97 -13.61
N PHE A 149 15.20 28.33 -14.71
CA PHE A 149 16.10 27.64 -15.63
C PHE A 149 15.99 28.20 -17.04
N ARG A 150 17.09 28.17 -17.78
CA ARG A 150 17.09 28.29 -19.24
C ARG A 150 18.11 27.35 -19.86
N GLN A 151 17.92 27.01 -21.13
CA GLN A 151 18.88 26.23 -21.91
C GLN A 151 19.69 27.14 -22.83
N VAL A 152 21.01 27.10 -22.69
CA VAL A 152 21.96 27.85 -23.53
C VAL A 152 23.05 26.90 -24.01
N ASN A 153 23.15 26.70 -25.32
CA ASN A 153 24.16 25.84 -25.95
C ASN A 153 24.24 24.41 -25.37
N GLY A 154 23.09 23.85 -24.95
CA GLY A 154 23.02 22.51 -24.35
C GLY A 154 23.37 22.44 -22.86
N HIS A 155 23.56 23.60 -22.20
CA HIS A 155 23.76 23.71 -20.76
C HIS A 155 22.55 24.39 -20.09
N THR A 156 22.20 23.88 -18.91
CA THR A 156 21.19 24.50 -18.05
C THR A 156 21.83 25.64 -17.26
N GLU A 157 21.38 26.86 -17.47
CA GLU A 157 21.67 27.99 -16.57
C GLU A 157 20.58 28.11 -15.51
N PHE A 158 20.98 28.49 -14.29
CA PHE A 158 20.07 28.68 -13.16
C PHE A 158 20.12 30.12 -12.67
N HIS A 159 18.95 30.68 -12.34
CA HIS A 159 18.82 32.00 -11.76
C HIS A 159 17.88 31.96 -10.54
N HIS A 160 18.20 32.79 -9.53
CA HIS A 160 17.37 33.01 -8.35
C HIS A 160 17.38 34.50 -8.05
N SER A 161 16.20 35.07 -7.78
CA SER A 161 16.05 36.46 -7.41
C SER A 161 15.44 36.59 -6.01
N GLU A 162 15.91 37.58 -5.26
CA GLU A 162 15.35 37.98 -3.97
C GLU A 162 14.35 39.14 -4.09
N VAL A 163 14.25 39.75 -5.27
CA VAL A 163 13.37 40.88 -5.58
C VAL A 163 12.60 40.62 -6.87
N SER A 164 11.49 41.34 -7.06
CA SER A 164 10.70 41.23 -8.31
C SER A 164 11.40 42.00 -9.42
N GLU A 165 11.74 41.33 -10.54
CA GLU A 165 12.50 41.90 -11.66
C GLU A 165 11.95 41.44 -13.01
N GLN A 166 12.09 42.27 -14.04
CA GLN A 166 11.72 41.90 -15.41
C GLN A 166 12.78 40.98 -16.03
N ILE A 167 12.34 40.01 -16.82
CA ILE A 167 13.26 39.16 -17.59
C ILE A 167 13.94 40.04 -18.68
N PRO A 168 15.28 39.94 -18.85
CA PRO A 168 15.98 40.70 -19.87
C PRO A 168 15.44 40.46 -21.28
N GLU A 169 15.39 41.52 -22.09
CA GLU A 169 14.84 41.46 -23.44
C GLU A 169 15.61 40.46 -24.32
N GLY A 170 14.89 39.58 -25.00
CA GLY A 170 15.47 38.51 -25.85
C GLY A 170 15.82 37.22 -25.11
N GLU A 171 15.64 37.17 -23.79
CA GLU A 171 15.80 35.96 -22.99
C GLU A 171 14.46 35.26 -22.72
N SER A 172 14.48 33.94 -22.65
CA SER A 172 13.34 33.13 -22.24
C SER A 172 13.76 32.23 -21.09
N TRP A 173 13.14 32.44 -19.93
CA TRP A 173 13.38 31.68 -18.72
C TRP A 173 12.12 30.89 -18.33
N GLU A 174 12.32 29.78 -17.65
CA GLU A 174 11.25 28.93 -17.14
C GLU A 174 11.35 28.85 -15.62
N TYR A 175 10.20 28.86 -14.94
CA TYR A 175 10.11 28.54 -13.53
C TYR A 175 10.64 27.12 -13.27
N ASP A 176 11.50 26.98 -12.27
CA ASP A 176 11.80 25.69 -11.65
C ASP A 176 10.57 25.20 -10.89
N THR A 177 9.74 24.44 -11.60
CA THR A 177 8.56 23.84 -10.99
C THR A 177 8.96 22.81 -9.93
N GLY A 178 10.16 22.22 -9.98
CA GLY A 178 10.54 21.10 -9.12
C GLY A 178 9.92 19.76 -9.53
N ILE A 179 9.26 19.70 -10.69
CA ILE A 179 8.79 18.44 -11.29
C ILE A 179 9.95 17.83 -12.07
N LEU A 180 10.43 16.67 -11.61
CA LEU A 180 11.60 16.00 -12.18
C LEU A 180 11.26 14.58 -12.61
N LEU A 181 11.85 14.11 -13.70
CA LEU A 181 11.78 12.72 -14.12
C LEU A 181 13.17 12.17 -14.40
N PHE A 182 13.51 11.01 -13.83
CA PHE A 182 14.80 10.37 -14.05
C PHE A 182 14.76 8.88 -13.70
N ASN A 183 15.75 8.14 -14.18
CA ASN A 183 16.08 6.83 -13.63
C ASN A 183 16.84 6.99 -12.29
N GLY A 184 16.48 6.20 -11.27
CA GLY A 184 17.06 6.29 -9.93
C GLY A 184 18.58 6.09 -9.93
N GLY A 185 19.07 5.12 -10.71
CA GLY A 185 20.49 4.86 -10.87
C GLY A 185 21.25 6.04 -11.49
N ASP A 186 20.70 6.66 -12.52
CA ASP A 186 21.29 7.84 -13.16
C ASP A 186 21.33 9.06 -12.23
N TYR A 187 20.26 9.30 -11.48
CA TYR A 187 20.21 10.37 -10.49
C TYR A 187 21.26 10.17 -9.39
N LEU A 188 21.32 8.97 -8.79
CA LEU A 188 22.29 8.64 -7.75
C LEU A 188 23.73 8.73 -8.28
N HIS A 189 23.96 8.34 -9.53
CA HIS A 189 25.25 8.48 -10.18
C HIS A 189 25.65 9.95 -10.32
N GLU A 190 24.76 10.82 -10.84
CA GLU A 190 25.04 12.25 -10.94
C GLU A 190 25.23 12.91 -9.57
N LEU A 191 24.42 12.54 -8.57
CA LEU A 191 24.59 13.01 -7.19
C LEU A 191 25.97 12.64 -6.64
N SER A 192 26.43 11.40 -6.86
CA SER A 192 27.76 10.95 -6.42
C SER A 192 28.92 11.72 -7.09
N ARG A 193 28.72 12.23 -8.31
CA ARG A 193 29.74 13.01 -9.04
C ARG A 193 29.74 14.48 -8.68
N LYS A 194 28.55 15.08 -8.52
CA LYS A 194 28.37 16.52 -8.31
C LYS A 194 28.42 16.89 -6.82
N SER A 195 27.98 15.99 -5.95
CA SER A 195 27.96 16.17 -4.50
C SER A 195 28.45 14.89 -3.78
N PRO A 196 29.72 14.49 -3.94
CA PRO A 196 30.24 13.19 -3.46
C PRO A 196 30.14 13.01 -1.94
N MET A 197 30.39 14.07 -1.16
CA MET A 197 30.31 14.02 0.31
C MET A 197 28.88 13.77 0.77
N LEU A 198 27.93 14.54 0.22
CA LEU A 198 26.50 14.37 0.48
C LEU A 198 26.03 12.96 0.14
N TYR A 199 26.40 12.44 -1.04
CA TYR A 199 26.06 11.07 -1.44
C TYR A 199 26.61 10.03 -0.47
N ALA A 200 27.86 10.19 -0.01
CA ALA A 200 28.48 9.28 0.94
C ALA A 200 27.75 9.26 2.29
N GLN A 201 27.37 10.43 2.81
CA GLN A 201 26.61 10.57 4.07
C GLN A 201 25.21 9.93 3.94
N ILE A 202 24.52 10.17 2.81
CA ILE A 202 23.20 9.57 2.56
C ILE A 202 23.29 8.05 2.46
N ARG A 203 24.32 7.51 1.79
CA ARG A 203 24.52 6.06 1.70
C ARG A 203 24.76 5.45 3.08
N GLU A 204 25.62 6.07 3.90
CA GLU A 204 25.85 5.60 5.27
C GLU A 204 24.57 5.62 6.12
N CYS A 205 23.72 6.63 5.94
CA CYS A 205 22.40 6.68 6.56
C CYS A 205 21.56 5.46 6.12
N VAL A 206 21.43 5.22 4.81
CA VAL A 206 20.62 4.11 4.26
C VAL A 206 21.14 2.74 4.66
N ASP A 207 22.46 2.53 4.72
CA ASP A 207 23.08 1.27 5.16
C ASP A 207 22.71 0.92 6.61
N ARG A 208 22.28 1.91 7.41
CA ARG A 208 21.87 1.78 8.82
C ARG A 208 20.35 1.88 9.02
N LEU A 209 19.59 2.18 7.97
CA LEU A 209 18.13 2.27 8.02
C LEU A 209 17.52 0.87 7.93
N ASP A 210 16.43 0.66 8.69
CA ASP A 210 15.52 -0.43 8.37
C ASP A 210 14.71 -0.02 7.15
N THR A 211 15.11 -0.55 6.00
CA THR A 211 14.53 -0.26 4.70
C THR A 211 13.53 -1.34 4.27
N TYR A 212 13.04 -2.16 5.19
CA TYR A 212 12.02 -3.15 4.87
C TYR A 212 10.61 -2.64 5.22
N GLY A 213 9.63 -3.00 4.39
CA GLY A 213 8.22 -2.69 4.64
C GLY A 213 7.74 -1.32 4.13
N ARG A 214 6.45 -1.05 4.41
CA ARG A 214 5.70 0.10 3.90
C ARG A 214 6.14 1.44 4.51
N ASN A 215 6.67 1.42 5.73
CA ASN A 215 6.98 2.62 6.49
C ASN A 215 8.46 2.62 6.89
N VAL A 216 9.25 3.49 6.27
CA VAL A 216 10.66 3.71 6.57
C VAL A 216 10.77 4.86 7.55
N GLN A 217 11.24 4.58 8.76
CA GLN A 217 11.55 5.62 9.75
C GLN A 217 12.97 6.11 9.52
N ILE A 218 13.16 7.42 9.43
CA ILE A 218 14.45 8.08 9.25
C ILE A 218 14.76 8.86 10.54
N PRO A 219 15.48 8.23 11.50
CA PRO A 219 15.77 8.85 12.78
C PRO A 219 16.70 10.04 12.63
N LYS A 220 16.50 11.07 13.45
CA LYS A 220 17.33 12.27 13.48
C LYS A 220 18.82 11.91 13.61
N ALA A 221 19.13 10.93 14.45
CA ALA A 221 20.50 10.48 14.70
C ALA A 221 21.24 9.93 13.47
N LEU A 222 20.52 9.51 12.41
CA LEU A 222 21.13 9.02 11.18
C LEU A 222 21.30 10.11 10.11
N VAL A 223 20.61 11.24 10.25
CA VAL A 223 20.65 12.33 9.27
C VAL A 223 21.30 13.61 9.83
N GLU A 224 21.67 13.62 11.09
CA GLU A 224 22.25 14.79 11.79
C GLU A 224 23.42 15.41 11.00
N GLU A 225 24.34 14.56 10.53
CA GLU A 225 25.52 14.95 9.75
C GLU A 225 25.25 15.25 8.26
N ILE A 226 24.06 14.89 7.75
CA ILE A 226 23.72 15.15 6.34
C ILE A 226 23.45 16.64 6.14
N GLU A 227 24.11 17.24 5.15
CA GLU A 227 23.90 18.65 4.79
C GLU A 227 22.48 18.88 4.24
N PRO A 228 21.72 19.88 4.74
CA PRO A 228 20.40 20.20 4.23
C PRO A 228 20.46 20.97 2.90
N VAL A 229 20.19 20.29 1.78
CA VAL A 229 20.38 20.83 0.41
C VAL A 229 19.25 20.46 -0.54
N SER A 230 18.88 21.39 -1.42
CA SER A 230 17.86 21.15 -2.45
C SER A 230 18.45 20.35 -3.61
N ILE A 231 17.62 19.54 -4.27
CA ILE A 231 17.99 18.80 -5.48
C ILE A 231 18.45 19.74 -6.61
N GLY A 232 17.83 20.94 -6.66
CA GLY A 232 18.24 22.08 -7.47
C GLY A 232 19.74 22.32 -7.42
N ARG A 233 20.21 22.67 -6.22
CA ARG A 233 21.62 23.03 -5.97
C ARG A 233 22.57 21.83 -6.02
N ALA A 234 22.12 20.65 -5.58
CA ALA A 234 22.97 19.46 -5.51
C ALA A 234 23.23 18.82 -6.87
N VAL A 235 22.27 18.90 -7.80
CA VAL A 235 22.31 18.18 -9.08
C VAL A 235 21.81 19.02 -10.26
N THR A 236 20.56 19.49 -10.25
CA THR A 236 19.94 19.95 -11.50
C THR A 236 20.52 21.26 -12.05
N SER A 237 21.09 22.11 -11.19
CA SER A 237 21.75 23.36 -11.60
C SER A 237 23.22 23.17 -12.02
N VAL A 238 23.79 21.97 -11.86
CA VAL A 238 25.24 21.72 -12.06
C VAL A 238 25.55 20.51 -12.95
N SER A 239 24.54 19.69 -13.28
CA SER A 239 24.71 18.52 -14.14
C SER A 239 24.42 18.84 -15.60
N GLU A 240 25.29 18.34 -16.48
CA GLU A 240 25.16 18.42 -17.94
C GLU A 240 24.18 17.38 -18.50
N LYS A 241 23.72 16.43 -17.67
CA LYS A 241 22.72 15.44 -18.04
C LYS A 241 21.29 15.97 -17.90
N VAL A 242 21.11 17.20 -17.40
CA VAL A 242 19.79 17.78 -17.18
C VAL A 242 19.20 18.22 -18.51
N GLN A 243 17.99 17.77 -18.79
CA GLN A 243 17.19 18.20 -19.93
C GLN A 243 16.05 19.07 -19.41
N LEU A 244 15.99 20.34 -19.80
CA LEU A 244 14.83 21.19 -19.54
C LEU A 244 13.74 20.92 -20.58
N LEU A 245 12.50 20.78 -20.14
CA LEU A 245 11.33 20.61 -20.99
C LEU A 245 10.26 21.63 -20.60
N THR A 246 9.79 22.42 -21.57
CA THR A 246 8.71 23.38 -21.35
C THR A 246 7.36 22.65 -21.26
N GLY A 247 6.71 22.80 -20.12
CA GLY A 247 5.33 22.36 -19.87
C GLY A 247 4.32 23.36 -20.42
N GLU A 248 3.35 22.86 -21.17
CA GLU A 248 2.24 23.66 -21.72
C GLU A 248 1.00 23.51 -20.84
N PHE A 249 1.11 23.92 -19.57
CA PHE A 249 0.04 23.87 -18.58
C PHE A 249 0.12 25.05 -17.62
N ASN A 250 -0.99 25.44 -17.01
CA ASN A 250 -0.96 26.48 -15.99
C ASN A 250 -0.45 25.89 -14.69
N TRP A 251 0.55 26.52 -14.11
CA TRP A 251 1.18 26.10 -12.87
C TRP A 251 1.25 27.27 -11.90
N ARG A 252 0.97 26.99 -10.63
CA ARG A 252 1.14 27.93 -9.54
C ARG A 252 1.61 27.22 -8.28
N ARG A 253 2.60 27.80 -7.60
CA ARG A 253 3.09 27.30 -6.31
C ARG A 253 2.38 28.02 -5.16
N ILE A 254 1.85 27.25 -4.21
CA ILE A 254 1.19 27.79 -3.01
C ILE A 254 2.25 28.10 -1.94
N MET A 255 2.52 29.39 -1.79
CA MET A 255 3.53 29.93 -0.88
C MET A 255 2.98 30.92 0.14
N THR A 256 1.91 31.63 -0.21
CA THR A 256 1.27 32.68 0.60
C THR A 256 -0.25 32.55 0.55
N LEU A 257 -0.95 33.25 1.47
CA LEU A 257 -2.41 33.25 1.51
C LEU A 257 -3.03 33.80 0.23
N GLU A 258 -2.40 34.77 -0.43
CA GLU A 258 -2.83 35.32 -1.71
C GLU A 258 -2.78 34.28 -2.81
N SER A 259 -1.71 33.48 -2.86
CA SER A 259 -1.60 32.39 -3.84
C SER A 259 -2.65 31.31 -3.64
N LEU A 260 -3.10 31.11 -2.40
CA LEU A 260 -4.12 30.13 -2.02
C LEU A 260 -5.55 30.64 -2.23
N ALA A 261 -5.80 31.94 -2.04
CA ALA A 261 -7.13 32.54 -2.01
C ALA A 261 -7.95 32.25 -3.27
N ASP A 262 -7.31 32.23 -4.44
CA ASP A 262 -7.97 31.97 -5.74
C ASP A 262 -8.48 30.53 -5.89
N TYR A 263 -7.92 29.61 -5.09
CA TYR A 263 -8.20 28.17 -5.16
C TYR A 263 -8.74 27.64 -3.84
N TYR A 264 -9.10 28.50 -2.92
CA TYR A 264 -9.59 28.06 -1.63
C TYR A 264 -11.11 27.93 -1.67
N HIS A 265 -11.58 26.71 -1.47
CA HIS A 265 -12.98 26.39 -1.27
C HIS A 265 -13.14 25.83 0.15
N GLY A 266 -13.39 26.71 1.12
CA GLY A 266 -13.73 26.27 2.47
C GLY A 266 -15.00 25.40 2.47
N GLU A 267 -15.20 24.60 3.53
CA GLU A 267 -16.32 23.64 3.63
C GLU A 267 -17.71 24.28 3.38
N ASP A 268 -17.84 25.59 3.59
CA ASP A 268 -19.10 26.33 3.45
C ASP A 268 -18.87 27.74 2.88
N SER A 269 -18.30 27.81 1.67
CA SER A 269 -17.98 29.05 0.94
C SER A 269 -19.15 30.03 0.75
N GLY A 270 -20.37 29.67 1.17
CA GLY A 270 -21.56 30.51 1.18
C GLY A 270 -21.71 31.45 2.39
N LYS A 271 -20.89 31.33 3.44
CA LYS A 271 -20.97 32.16 4.67
C LYS A 271 -20.03 33.36 4.67
N VAL A 272 -19.96 34.05 3.53
CA VAL A 272 -19.17 35.28 3.35
C VAL A 272 -20.04 36.34 2.68
N ILE A 273 -20.11 37.53 3.27
CA ILE A 273 -20.73 38.71 2.67
C ILE A 273 -19.66 39.77 2.49
N GLN A 274 -19.47 40.23 1.27
CA GLN A 274 -18.64 41.39 0.95
C GLN A 274 -19.54 42.51 0.42
N ASN A 275 -19.56 43.66 1.11
CA ASN A 275 -20.30 44.85 0.71
C ASN A 275 -19.33 46.01 0.46
N GLU A 276 -19.38 46.63 -0.72
CA GLU A 276 -18.51 47.77 -1.07
C GLU A 276 -17.01 47.49 -0.84
N CYS A 277 -16.55 46.27 -1.10
CA CYS A 277 -15.15 45.87 -0.96
C CYS A 277 -14.40 45.90 -2.30
N GLU A 278 -13.11 46.23 -2.26
CA GLU A 278 -12.22 46.24 -3.43
C GLU A 278 -10.97 45.37 -3.17
N ASN A 279 -10.70 44.40 -4.04
CA ASN A 279 -9.55 43.49 -3.90
C ASN A 279 -9.45 42.80 -2.52
N VAL A 280 -10.59 42.38 -1.94
CA VAL A 280 -10.63 41.68 -0.64
C VAL A 280 -10.78 40.17 -0.82
N SER A 281 -9.93 39.40 -0.15
CA SER A 281 -10.04 37.94 -0.09
C SER A 281 -10.51 37.51 1.29
N VAL A 282 -11.56 36.69 1.37
CA VAL A 282 -12.08 36.14 2.65
C VAL A 282 -12.06 34.62 2.57
N LEU A 283 -11.24 33.99 3.39
CA LEU A 283 -11.11 32.54 3.52
C LEU A 283 -11.77 32.12 4.83
N ASN A 284 -12.94 31.49 4.76
CA ASN A 284 -13.70 31.07 5.94
C ASN A 284 -13.77 29.54 6.04
N GLU A 285 -12.96 28.95 6.94
CA GLU A 285 -12.96 27.51 7.27
C GLU A 285 -13.97 27.21 8.39
N ALA A 286 -14.45 28.22 9.13
CA ALA A 286 -15.35 28.01 10.25
C ALA A 286 -16.80 27.83 9.77
N SER A 287 -17.22 26.57 9.61
CA SER A 287 -18.53 26.16 9.08
C SER A 287 -19.74 26.75 9.83
N HIS A 288 -19.61 27.24 11.07
CA HIS A 288 -20.72 27.83 11.84
C HIS A 288 -20.63 29.35 12.03
N GLN A 289 -19.75 30.05 11.30
CA GLN A 289 -19.57 31.48 11.42
C GLN A 289 -19.82 32.20 10.08
N LEU A 290 -20.49 33.35 10.14
CA LEU A 290 -20.68 34.26 9.01
C LEU A 290 -19.64 35.38 9.09
N VAL A 291 -18.86 35.56 8.02
CA VAL A 291 -17.91 36.68 7.91
C VAL A 291 -18.51 37.78 7.02
N VAL A 292 -18.61 38.99 7.57
CA VAL A 292 -19.10 40.17 6.83
C VAL A 292 -17.98 41.21 6.70
N ALA A 293 -17.53 41.43 5.48
CA ALA A 293 -16.57 42.48 5.12
C ALA A 293 -17.33 43.65 4.49
N ASN A 294 -17.11 44.88 4.98
CA ASN A 294 -17.82 46.06 4.52
C ASN A 294 -16.86 47.25 4.34
N GLY A 295 -16.75 47.78 3.13
CA GLY A 295 -15.94 48.98 2.84
C GLY A 295 -14.43 48.78 2.99
N LEU A 296 -13.94 47.55 2.82
CA LEU A 296 -12.52 47.21 2.92
C LEU A 296 -11.83 47.18 1.55
N SER A 297 -10.56 47.58 1.50
CA SER A 297 -9.73 47.54 0.29
C SER A 297 -8.38 46.87 0.56
N ASP A 298 -7.93 46.01 -0.36
CA ASP A 298 -6.61 45.36 -0.34
C ASP A 298 -6.30 44.51 0.91
N VAL A 299 -7.33 43.89 1.49
CA VAL A 299 -7.25 43.09 2.72
C VAL A 299 -7.46 41.60 2.43
N ILE A 300 -6.79 40.77 3.19
CA ILE A 300 -7.11 39.35 3.34
C ILE A 300 -7.63 39.08 4.76
N VAL A 301 -8.73 38.34 4.84
CA VAL A 301 -9.34 37.86 6.08
C VAL A 301 -9.35 36.34 6.04
N VAL A 302 -8.79 35.71 7.06
CA VAL A 302 -8.78 34.26 7.22
C VAL A 302 -9.43 33.92 8.55
N ASN A 303 -10.52 33.16 8.50
CA ASN A 303 -11.33 32.80 9.65
C ASN A 303 -11.32 31.28 9.84
N THR A 304 -10.89 30.83 11.01
CA THR A 304 -10.89 29.42 11.43
C THR A 304 -11.67 29.27 12.74
N ALA A 305 -11.95 28.05 13.17
CA ALA A 305 -12.79 27.80 14.36
C ALA A 305 -12.22 28.44 15.65
N ASP A 306 -10.89 28.54 15.74
CA ASP A 306 -10.15 29.01 16.92
C ASP A 306 -9.48 30.38 16.72
N ALA A 307 -9.14 30.77 15.48
CA ALA A 307 -8.36 31.97 15.22
C ALA A 307 -8.84 32.75 13.98
N VAL A 308 -8.61 34.07 14.03
CA VAL A 308 -8.87 35.00 12.92
C VAL A 308 -7.59 35.76 12.60
N TYR A 309 -7.26 35.84 11.31
CA TYR A 309 -6.14 36.65 10.81
C TYR A 309 -6.64 37.66 9.79
N ILE A 310 -6.19 38.90 9.92
CA ILE A 310 -6.54 40.00 9.04
C ILE A 310 -5.26 40.75 8.71
N SER A 311 -4.97 40.94 7.42
CA SER A 311 -3.79 41.66 6.98
C SER A 311 -4.02 42.35 5.64
N ARG A 312 -3.17 43.31 5.29
CA ARG A 312 -3.08 43.79 3.92
C ARG A 312 -2.42 42.72 3.04
N LYS A 313 -2.87 42.58 1.80
CA LYS A 313 -2.36 41.55 0.86
C LYS A 313 -0.86 41.66 0.54
N ASN A 314 -0.21 42.79 0.80
CA ASN A 314 1.23 42.97 0.61
C ASN A 314 2.05 42.80 1.90
N GLU A 315 1.41 42.50 3.03
CA GLU A 315 2.05 42.40 4.35
C GLU A 315 1.92 40.99 4.97
N THR A 316 1.31 40.03 4.28
CA THR A 316 1.06 38.68 4.82
C THR A 316 2.32 37.90 5.17
N ASP A 317 3.43 38.11 4.48
CA ASP A 317 4.71 37.48 4.81
C ASP A 317 5.23 37.83 6.21
N GLN A 318 4.76 38.93 6.81
CA GLN A 318 5.14 39.34 8.16
C GLN A 318 4.63 38.37 9.23
N ILE A 319 3.67 37.48 8.92
CA ILE A 319 3.13 36.51 9.87
C ILE A 319 4.21 35.64 10.51
N LYS A 320 5.31 35.34 9.77
CA LYS A 320 6.44 34.59 10.33
C LYS A 320 7.10 35.31 11.51
N ASN A 321 7.28 36.61 11.39
CA ASN A 321 7.87 37.43 12.45
C ASN A 321 6.88 37.55 13.62
N ILE A 322 5.59 37.74 13.33
CA ILE A 322 4.54 37.81 14.35
C ILE A 322 4.47 36.51 15.16
N ILE A 323 4.47 35.34 14.51
CA ILE A 323 4.49 34.04 15.19
C ILE A 323 5.73 33.93 16.08
N ARG A 324 6.92 34.24 15.55
CA ARG A 324 8.18 34.17 16.31
C ARG A 324 8.15 35.04 17.56
N ASP A 325 7.69 36.28 17.43
CA ASP A 325 7.75 37.28 18.50
C ASP A 325 6.68 37.05 19.59
N ASN A 326 5.66 36.23 19.33
CA ASN A 326 4.57 35.91 20.26
C ASN A 326 4.50 34.42 20.65
N TYR A 327 5.51 33.63 20.26
CA TYR A 327 5.44 32.17 20.30
C TYR A 327 5.24 31.60 21.71
N GLU A 328 5.95 32.11 22.71
CA GLU A 328 5.89 31.57 24.08
C GLU A 328 4.50 31.74 24.73
N GLU A 329 3.84 32.88 24.50
CA GLU A 329 2.54 33.18 25.10
C GLU A 329 1.38 32.51 24.36
N GLN A 330 1.50 32.37 23.03
CA GLN A 330 0.41 31.93 22.14
C GLN A 330 0.69 30.59 21.46
N GLN A 331 1.65 29.81 21.98
CA GLN A 331 2.12 28.56 21.38
C GLN A 331 0.98 27.64 20.93
N ALA A 332 -0.05 27.50 21.77
CA ALA A 332 -1.23 26.68 21.49
C ALA A 332 -1.91 27.02 20.15
N TYR A 333 -2.10 28.31 19.85
CA TYR A 333 -2.76 28.77 18.61
C TYR A 333 -1.85 28.69 17.38
N PHE A 334 -0.54 28.62 17.55
CA PHE A 334 0.40 28.50 16.42
C PHE A 334 0.71 27.04 16.09
N ASP A 335 0.81 26.18 17.10
CA ASP A 335 1.20 24.79 16.93
C ASP A 335 0.01 23.87 16.67
N GLU A 336 -1.14 24.13 17.29
CA GLU A 336 -2.27 23.20 17.33
C GLU A 336 -3.55 23.79 16.72
N GLY A 337 -4.14 23.06 15.77
CA GLY A 337 -5.52 23.27 15.31
C GLY A 337 -6.54 22.47 16.12
N THR A 338 -7.82 22.59 15.78
CA THR A 338 -8.90 21.84 16.46
C THR A 338 -8.95 20.36 16.08
N VAL A 339 -8.40 19.99 14.91
CA VAL A 339 -8.44 18.63 14.34
C VAL A 339 -7.08 17.94 14.46
N TYR A 340 -7.08 16.68 14.90
CA TYR A 340 -5.91 15.84 15.10
C TYR A 340 -6.12 14.46 14.45
N TYR A 341 -5.10 13.98 13.74
CA TYR A 341 -5.10 12.66 13.11
C TYR A 341 -4.33 11.67 13.98
N THR A 342 -4.88 10.47 14.16
CA THR A 342 -4.33 9.40 14.98
C THR A 342 -4.28 8.09 14.18
N ALA A 343 -3.53 7.10 14.67
CA ALA A 343 -3.42 5.79 14.00
C ALA A 343 -4.75 5.02 13.89
N TRP A 344 -5.74 5.39 14.73
CA TRP A 344 -7.06 4.76 14.75
C TRP A 344 -8.16 5.61 14.11
N GLY A 345 -7.90 6.88 13.79
CA GLY A 345 -8.91 7.80 13.26
C GLY A 345 -8.66 9.28 13.57
N ILE A 346 -9.72 10.09 13.58
CA ILE A 346 -9.67 11.55 13.71
C ILE A 346 -10.25 11.98 15.06
N LYS A 347 -9.66 13.02 15.66
CA LYS A 347 -10.15 13.69 16.86
C LYS A 347 -10.27 15.18 16.60
N GLU A 348 -11.46 15.72 16.79
CA GLU A 348 -11.76 17.14 16.66
C GLU A 348 -12.20 17.69 18.02
N THR A 349 -11.59 18.78 18.47
CA THR A 349 -11.97 19.47 19.70
C THR A 349 -13.05 20.49 19.40
N LEU A 350 -14.26 20.25 19.89
CA LEU A 350 -15.43 21.11 19.68
C LEU A 350 -15.56 22.19 20.76
N HIS A 351 -15.13 21.88 21.98
CA HIS A 351 -15.14 22.83 23.09
C HIS A 351 -13.99 22.56 24.06
N TYR A 352 -13.39 23.66 24.52
CA TYR A 352 -12.32 23.65 25.50
C TYR A 352 -12.69 24.55 26.70
N GLY A 353 -12.69 23.97 27.90
CA GLY A 353 -12.91 24.68 29.16
C GLY A 353 -12.09 24.06 30.28
N THR A 354 -11.96 24.78 31.40
CA THR A 354 -11.12 24.37 32.55
C THR A 354 -11.62 23.11 33.25
N SER A 355 -12.92 22.82 33.19
CA SER A 355 -13.56 21.68 33.85
C SER A 355 -14.26 20.71 32.90
N CYS A 356 -14.34 21.06 31.62
CA CYS A 356 -15.09 20.32 30.62
C CYS A 356 -14.40 20.42 29.25
N ARG A 357 -14.33 19.30 28.55
CA ARG A 357 -13.82 19.24 27.18
C ARG A 357 -14.72 18.35 26.34
N VAL A 358 -15.09 18.84 25.15
CA VAL A 358 -15.93 18.10 24.21
C VAL A 358 -15.15 17.83 22.95
N LYS A 359 -15.16 16.57 22.51
CA LYS A 359 -14.53 16.15 21.25
C LYS A 359 -15.50 15.36 20.41
N LYS A 360 -15.34 15.47 19.10
CA LYS A 360 -15.82 14.48 18.14
C LYS A 360 -14.66 13.54 17.81
N ILE A 361 -14.92 12.25 17.90
CA ILE A 361 -13.94 11.19 17.64
C ILE A 361 -14.50 10.32 16.54
N THR A 362 -13.75 10.20 15.44
CA THR A 362 -14.03 9.27 14.34
C THR A 362 -13.01 8.14 14.41
N ILE A 363 -13.45 6.89 14.50
CA ILE A 363 -12.61 5.68 14.52
C ILE A 363 -12.84 4.94 13.20
N PHE A 364 -11.77 4.74 12.44
CA PHE A 364 -11.83 4.09 11.13
C PHE A 364 -12.12 2.58 11.23
N PRO A 365 -12.61 1.94 10.16
CA PRO A 365 -12.89 0.51 10.11
C PRO A 365 -11.72 -0.36 10.60
N GLY A 366 -12.01 -1.33 11.46
CA GLY A 366 -11.04 -2.26 12.03
C GLY A 366 -10.03 -1.65 13.00
N LYS A 367 -10.19 -0.37 13.39
CA LYS A 367 -9.28 0.32 14.32
C LYS A 367 -9.82 0.33 15.74
N GLU A 368 -8.91 0.47 16.70
CA GLU A 368 -9.23 0.56 18.12
C GLU A 368 -8.31 1.54 18.85
N LEU A 369 -8.83 2.12 19.93
CA LEU A 369 -8.03 2.86 20.89
C LEU A 369 -7.36 1.88 21.85
N SER A 370 -6.17 2.19 22.34
CA SER A 370 -5.52 1.37 23.36
C SER A 370 -6.31 1.38 24.67
N ARG A 371 -6.29 0.27 25.43
CA ARG A 371 -6.93 0.20 26.75
C ARG A 371 -6.25 1.14 27.75
N HIS A 372 -7.04 1.98 28.41
CA HIS A 372 -6.53 3.01 29.31
C HIS A 372 -7.49 3.31 30.46
N VAL A 373 -6.98 4.07 31.43
CA VAL A 373 -7.71 4.56 32.60
C VAL A 373 -7.48 6.06 32.74
N HIS A 374 -8.53 6.77 33.13
CA HIS A 374 -8.50 8.18 33.53
C HIS A 374 -8.65 8.31 35.05
N LYS A 375 -7.73 9.01 35.72
CA LYS A 375 -7.72 9.13 37.20
C LYS A 375 -8.38 10.39 37.73
N LEU A 376 -8.51 11.43 36.91
CA LEU A 376 -8.93 12.78 37.31
C LEU A 376 -10.20 13.25 36.58
N ARG A 377 -10.75 12.42 35.69
CA ARG A 377 -11.96 12.75 34.93
C ARG A 377 -12.90 11.57 34.74
N THR A 378 -14.14 11.91 34.44
CA THR A 378 -15.15 11.00 33.88
C THR A 378 -15.31 11.27 32.40
N GLU A 379 -15.83 10.29 31.66
CA GLU A 379 -16.17 10.48 30.25
C GLU A 379 -17.59 10.00 29.96
N HIS A 380 -18.26 10.73 29.08
CA HIS A 380 -19.53 10.32 28.50
C HIS A 380 -19.35 10.23 27.00
N TRP A 381 -19.62 9.06 26.43
CA TRP A 381 -19.57 8.84 25.00
C TRP A 381 -20.97 8.66 24.44
N THR A 382 -21.28 9.36 23.36
CA THR A 382 -22.51 9.16 22.59
C THR A 382 -22.13 8.70 21.20
N VAL A 383 -22.65 7.54 20.78
CA VAL A 383 -22.46 7.05 19.40
C VAL A 383 -23.35 7.85 18.46
N VAL A 384 -22.73 8.58 17.52
CA VAL A 384 -23.42 9.39 16.52
C VAL A 384 -23.76 8.54 15.29
N SER A 385 -22.80 7.75 14.81
CA SER A 385 -22.95 6.85 13.66
C SER A 385 -22.00 5.64 13.78
N GLY A 386 -22.32 4.54 13.09
CA GLY A 386 -21.54 3.30 13.17
C GLY A 386 -21.88 2.44 14.40
N THR A 387 -21.09 1.38 14.63
CA THR A 387 -21.24 0.47 15.78
C THR A 387 -19.95 0.44 16.60
N ALA A 388 -20.06 0.71 17.90
CA ALA A 388 -18.95 0.75 18.84
C ALA A 388 -18.87 -0.51 19.70
N SER A 389 -17.74 -1.22 19.62
CA SER A 389 -17.37 -2.29 20.53
C SER A 389 -16.67 -1.69 21.73
N ILE A 390 -17.32 -1.66 22.89
CA ILE A 390 -16.79 -1.04 24.12
C ILE A 390 -16.43 -2.13 25.12
N LEU A 391 -15.19 -2.15 25.56
CA LEU A 391 -14.74 -2.91 26.73
C LEU A 391 -14.69 -1.97 27.93
N LEU A 392 -15.55 -2.18 28.93
CA LEU A 392 -15.59 -1.44 30.20
C LEU A 392 -15.27 -2.38 31.36
N GLY A 393 -14.15 -2.16 32.04
CA GLY A 393 -13.61 -3.12 32.99
C GLY A 393 -13.28 -4.42 32.26
N GLU A 394 -14.08 -5.46 32.48
CA GLU A 394 -13.97 -6.77 31.81
C GLU A 394 -15.17 -7.07 30.89
N GLU A 395 -16.19 -6.20 30.86
CA GLU A 395 -17.41 -6.41 30.09
C GLU A 395 -17.27 -5.81 28.69
N LEU A 396 -17.42 -6.65 27.66
CA LEU A 396 -17.45 -6.23 26.26
C LEU A 396 -18.90 -6.11 25.79
N LYS A 397 -19.27 -4.97 25.21
CA LYS A 397 -20.61 -4.70 24.71
C LYS A 397 -20.61 -3.83 23.46
N GLU A 398 -21.56 -4.10 22.57
CA GLU A 398 -21.78 -3.33 21.33
C GLU A 398 -22.82 -2.23 21.52
N TYR A 399 -22.58 -1.07 20.90
CA TYR A 399 -23.46 0.09 20.93
C TYR A 399 -23.66 0.66 19.53
N GLY A 400 -24.91 0.75 19.07
CA GLY A 400 -25.26 1.44 17.83
C GLY A 400 -25.53 2.94 18.02
N PRO A 401 -25.95 3.66 16.97
CA PRO A 401 -26.26 5.08 17.01
C PRO A 401 -27.29 5.45 18.10
N GLY A 402 -27.03 6.54 18.81
CA GLY A 402 -27.79 6.95 20.01
C GLY A 402 -27.41 6.20 21.29
N GLY A 403 -26.50 5.22 21.22
CA GLY A 403 -25.94 4.55 22.38
C GLY A 403 -25.18 5.53 23.28
N ASN A 404 -25.41 5.43 24.58
CA ASN A 404 -24.77 6.28 25.59
C ASN A 404 -23.93 5.43 26.52
N ILE A 405 -22.68 5.82 26.71
CA ILE A 405 -21.70 5.10 27.52
C ILE A 405 -21.16 6.07 28.56
N PHE A 406 -21.22 5.67 29.83
CA PHE A 406 -20.59 6.38 30.93
C PHE A 406 -19.34 5.64 31.36
N VAL A 407 -18.21 6.35 31.40
CA VAL A 407 -16.92 5.84 31.84
C VAL A 407 -16.58 6.51 33.17
N PRO A 408 -16.71 5.79 34.30
CA PRO A 408 -16.35 6.31 35.60
C PRO A 408 -14.85 6.59 35.73
N MET A 409 -14.51 7.51 36.62
CA MET A 409 -13.12 7.77 37.02
C MET A 409 -12.49 6.47 37.58
N GLY A 410 -11.28 6.15 37.14
CA GLY A 410 -10.56 4.93 37.51
C GLY A 410 -10.99 3.67 36.74
N MET A 411 -12.02 3.73 35.89
CA MET A 411 -12.46 2.57 35.11
C MET A 411 -11.53 2.33 33.92
N ALA A 412 -11.05 1.09 33.77
CA ALA A 412 -10.33 0.68 32.57
C ALA A 412 -11.30 0.54 31.40
N HIS A 413 -10.99 1.15 30.26
CA HIS A 413 -11.89 1.12 29.11
C HIS A 413 -11.14 1.08 27.77
N GLN A 414 -11.83 0.58 26.76
CA GLN A 414 -11.37 0.51 25.38
C GLN A 414 -12.56 0.64 24.43
N ILE A 415 -12.35 1.27 23.27
CA ILE A 415 -13.32 1.37 22.18
C ILE A 415 -12.68 0.87 20.88
N ALA A 416 -13.42 0.05 20.14
CA ALA A 416 -13.02 -0.46 18.84
C ALA A 416 -14.16 -0.29 17.83
N ASN A 417 -13.80 -0.04 16.58
CA ASN A 417 -14.68 -0.13 15.44
C ASN A 417 -14.42 -1.44 14.70
N ARG A 418 -15.33 -2.40 14.85
CA ARG A 418 -15.26 -3.70 14.17
C ARG A 418 -16.08 -3.78 12.88
N SER A 419 -16.69 -2.65 12.49
CA SER A 419 -17.50 -2.56 11.29
C SER A 419 -16.69 -2.11 10.07
N ALA A 420 -17.31 -2.17 8.89
CA ALA A 420 -16.72 -1.72 7.63
C ALA A 420 -16.91 -0.21 7.37
N GLU A 421 -17.62 0.51 8.25
CA GLU A 421 -17.89 1.95 8.13
C GLU A 421 -17.26 2.73 9.29
N ASP A 422 -17.10 4.03 9.13
CA ASP A 422 -16.58 4.90 10.19
C ASP A 422 -17.51 4.92 11.42
N LEU A 423 -16.91 4.80 12.60
CA LEU A 423 -17.58 4.99 13.88
C LEU A 423 -17.35 6.42 14.35
N VAL A 424 -18.42 7.18 14.57
CA VAL A 424 -18.33 8.55 15.10
C VAL A 424 -18.96 8.60 16.48
N ILE A 425 -18.22 9.13 17.45
CA ILE A 425 -18.70 9.39 18.80
C ILE A 425 -18.48 10.84 19.22
N ILE A 426 -19.32 11.35 20.12
CA ILE A 426 -19.03 12.56 20.89
C ILE A 426 -18.55 12.14 22.27
N GLU A 427 -17.33 12.56 22.63
CA GLU A 427 -16.76 12.41 23.97
C GLU A 427 -16.91 13.72 24.74
N VAL A 428 -17.57 13.65 25.90
CA VAL A 428 -17.60 14.72 26.89
C VAL A 428 -16.76 14.29 28.09
N SER A 429 -15.63 14.94 28.30
CA SER A 429 -14.77 14.77 29.48
C SER A 429 -15.14 15.80 30.55
N VAL A 430 -15.33 15.38 31.80
CA VAL A 430 -15.58 16.28 32.95
C VAL A 430 -14.61 15.97 34.10
N GLY A 431 -13.84 16.96 34.55
CA GLY A 431 -12.82 16.83 35.61
C GLY A 431 -11.75 17.94 35.59
N GLU A 432 -10.71 17.82 36.42
CA GLU A 432 -9.54 18.72 36.37
C GLU A 432 -8.70 18.41 35.13
N LEU A 433 -8.78 19.26 34.11
CA LEU A 433 -8.15 19.07 32.81
C LEU A 433 -7.08 20.16 32.58
N GLU A 434 -5.88 20.01 33.17
CA GLU A 434 -4.76 20.92 32.87
C GLU A 434 -4.20 20.71 31.45
N TYR A 435 -3.76 21.83 30.84
CA TYR A 435 -3.19 21.86 29.49
C TYR A 435 -1.80 21.19 29.48
N GLY A 436 -1.53 20.31 28.51
CA GLY A 436 -0.16 19.96 28.11
C GLY A 436 0.65 18.99 28.99
N HIS A 437 0.16 18.48 30.12
CA HIS A 437 0.92 17.50 30.93
C HIS A 437 0.20 16.16 31.11
N GLY A 438 0.79 15.10 30.54
CA GLY A 438 0.26 13.74 30.50
C GLY A 438 0.35 12.97 31.82
N THR A 439 -0.48 13.29 32.82
CA THR A 439 -0.53 12.57 34.10
C THR A 439 -1.87 11.90 34.42
N ASP A 440 -2.97 12.28 33.76
CA ASP A 440 -4.30 11.71 33.99
C ASP A 440 -4.51 10.34 33.32
N LEU A 441 -3.96 10.13 32.13
CA LEU A 441 -4.11 8.89 31.36
C LEU A 441 -3.02 7.89 31.74
N THR A 442 -3.42 6.73 32.27
CA THR A 442 -2.52 5.58 32.43
C THR A 442 -2.85 4.52 31.39
N ARG A 443 -1.93 4.29 30.44
CA ARG A 443 -2.04 3.14 29.51
C ARG A 443 -1.75 1.88 30.31
N LEU A 444 -2.65 0.90 30.21
CA LEU A 444 -2.42 -0.38 30.86
C LEU A 444 -1.62 -1.26 29.89
N ALA A 445 -0.49 -1.79 30.36
CA ALA A 445 0.21 -2.87 29.66
C ALA A 445 -0.71 -4.09 29.71
N GLY A 446 -1.37 -4.36 28.60
CA GLY A 446 -2.34 -5.44 28.46
C GLY A 446 -2.22 -6.00 27.06
N GLN A 447 -2.40 -7.33 26.99
CA GLN A 447 -2.56 -8.06 25.75
C GLN A 447 -3.49 -7.27 24.81
N PRO A 448 -3.25 -7.26 23.47
CA PRO A 448 -4.33 -6.96 22.53
C PRO A 448 -5.57 -7.73 22.96
N MET A 449 -6.78 -7.29 22.59
CA MET A 449 -8.00 -8.07 22.87
C MET A 449 -7.91 -9.46 22.18
N VAL A 450 -7.17 -10.39 22.76
CA VAL A 450 -6.95 -11.77 22.34
C VAL A 450 -7.57 -12.62 23.45
N LYS A 451 -8.90 -12.65 23.40
CA LYS A 451 -9.50 -13.86 22.87
C LYS A 451 -10.19 -13.45 21.59
N THR A 452 -9.48 -13.55 20.47
CA THR A 452 -10.18 -13.88 19.24
C THR A 452 -10.86 -15.20 19.55
N ASP A 453 -12.19 -15.22 19.55
CA ASP A 453 -12.99 -16.44 19.57
C ASP A 453 -12.83 -17.20 18.23
N CYS A 454 -11.58 -17.23 17.72
CA CYS A 454 -11.13 -17.78 16.46
C CYS A 454 -10.75 -19.23 16.70
N ASP A 455 -11.22 -20.10 15.82
CA ASP A 455 -10.95 -21.52 15.89
C ASP A 455 -9.43 -21.75 15.76
N GLU A 456 -8.81 -22.43 16.71
CA GLU A 456 -7.35 -22.65 16.69
C GLU A 456 -6.90 -23.59 15.57
N LEU A 457 -7.83 -24.37 15.04
CA LEU A 457 -7.64 -25.32 13.96
C LEU A 457 -8.97 -25.50 13.22
N VAL A 458 -8.95 -25.37 11.91
CA VAL A 458 -10.12 -25.67 11.06
C VAL A 458 -9.73 -26.57 9.89
N ARG A 459 -10.64 -27.48 9.51
CA ARG A 459 -10.57 -28.19 8.24
C ARG A 459 -11.27 -27.39 7.16
N LEU A 460 -10.76 -27.43 5.93
CA LEU A 460 -11.34 -26.75 4.78
C LEU A 460 -12.04 -27.71 3.84
N GLU A 461 -13.16 -27.28 3.28
CA GLU A 461 -13.82 -27.89 2.12
C GLU A 461 -13.43 -27.12 0.86
N PRO A 462 -13.03 -27.80 -0.23
CA PRO A 462 -12.47 -27.14 -1.40
C PRO A 462 -13.53 -26.60 -2.36
N ALA A 463 -13.12 -25.66 -3.22
CA ALA A 463 -13.85 -25.34 -4.45
C ALA A 463 -13.41 -26.27 -5.59
N PHE A 464 -14.36 -26.80 -6.38
CA PHE A 464 -14.07 -27.76 -7.46
C PHE A 464 -14.09 -27.12 -8.86
N LYS A 465 -13.30 -27.68 -9.78
CA LYS A 465 -13.28 -27.34 -11.23
C LYS A 465 -13.45 -28.60 -12.08
N ASP A 466 -14.26 -28.51 -13.13
CA ASP A 466 -14.62 -29.59 -14.07
C ASP A 466 -13.93 -29.43 -15.44
N ASN A 467 -12.67 -28.98 -15.46
CA ASN A 467 -11.95 -28.77 -16.73
C ASN A 467 -11.89 -30.06 -17.58
N LEU A 468 -11.87 -29.89 -18.90
CA LEU A 468 -11.97 -30.97 -19.92
C LEU A 468 -10.96 -32.11 -19.76
N TRP A 469 -9.80 -31.83 -19.17
CA TRP A 469 -8.72 -32.77 -18.97
C TRP A 469 -8.81 -33.56 -17.66
N GLY A 470 -9.79 -33.23 -16.81
CA GLY A 470 -9.95 -33.77 -15.47
C GLY A 470 -10.33 -35.25 -15.45
N GLY A 471 -9.91 -35.94 -14.40
CA GLY A 471 -10.29 -37.31 -14.09
C GLY A 471 -11.40 -37.42 -13.05
N THR A 472 -11.49 -38.59 -12.42
CA THR A 472 -12.45 -38.88 -11.34
C THR A 472 -11.77 -39.32 -10.05
N ARG A 473 -10.43 -39.37 -9.98
CA ARG A 473 -9.69 -39.91 -8.81
C ARG A 473 -9.99 -39.12 -7.54
N LEU A 474 -10.11 -37.80 -7.64
CA LEU A 474 -10.47 -36.96 -6.48
C LEU A 474 -11.81 -37.40 -5.83
N ARG A 475 -12.79 -37.80 -6.64
CA ARG A 475 -14.07 -38.32 -6.15
C ARG A 475 -13.95 -39.78 -5.70
N ASP A 476 -13.46 -40.63 -6.59
CA ASP A 476 -13.60 -42.08 -6.47
C ASP A 476 -12.55 -42.71 -5.53
N VAL A 477 -11.37 -42.09 -5.43
CA VAL A 477 -10.25 -42.57 -4.59
C VAL A 477 -10.14 -41.73 -3.32
N TYR A 478 -10.18 -40.40 -3.43
CA TYR A 478 -9.98 -39.48 -2.30
C TYR A 478 -11.28 -39.02 -1.63
N GLY A 479 -12.44 -39.48 -2.13
CA GLY A 479 -13.72 -39.27 -1.47
C GLY A 479 -14.17 -37.81 -1.39
N LYS A 480 -13.74 -36.97 -2.35
CA LYS A 480 -14.21 -35.59 -2.49
C LYS A 480 -15.66 -35.58 -2.95
N LYS A 481 -16.52 -34.88 -2.22
CA LYS A 481 -17.97 -34.84 -2.45
C LYS A 481 -18.29 -33.75 -3.48
N CYS A 482 -18.39 -34.13 -4.74
CA CYS A 482 -18.79 -33.26 -5.84
C CYS A 482 -19.65 -34.03 -6.84
N ASN A 483 -20.65 -33.37 -7.41
CA ASN A 483 -21.59 -33.97 -8.37
C ASN A 483 -21.15 -33.76 -9.84
N TYR A 484 -19.93 -33.28 -10.08
CA TYR A 484 -19.42 -33.14 -11.44
C TYR A 484 -19.07 -34.52 -12.02
N ASP A 485 -19.23 -34.64 -13.33
CA ASP A 485 -18.85 -35.85 -14.07
C ASP A 485 -17.34 -36.10 -13.94
N VAL A 486 -16.55 -35.03 -14.07
CA VAL A 486 -15.10 -34.98 -13.87
C VAL A 486 -14.71 -33.91 -12.85
N ILE A 487 -13.64 -34.16 -12.09
CA ILE A 487 -13.06 -33.20 -11.14
C ILE A 487 -11.60 -33.02 -11.53
N ALA A 488 -11.31 -31.93 -12.24
CA ALA A 488 -9.97 -31.58 -12.67
C ALA A 488 -9.13 -31.00 -11.53
N GLU A 489 -9.75 -30.11 -10.74
CA GLU A 489 -9.07 -29.43 -9.64
C GLU A 489 -9.94 -29.40 -8.40
N SER A 490 -9.32 -29.51 -7.23
CA SER A 490 -9.91 -29.15 -5.95
C SER A 490 -9.02 -28.13 -5.24
N TRP A 491 -9.56 -26.92 -5.02
CA TRP A 491 -8.84 -25.81 -4.42
C TRP A 491 -9.01 -25.88 -2.91
N GLU A 492 -8.00 -26.41 -2.23
CA GLU A 492 -8.03 -26.83 -0.83
C GLU A 492 -7.86 -25.65 0.13
N LEU A 493 -6.95 -24.73 -0.20
CA LEU A 493 -6.70 -23.50 0.53
C LEU A 493 -6.82 -22.34 -0.46
N SER A 494 -7.95 -21.62 -0.46
CA SER A 494 -8.18 -20.53 -1.38
C SER A 494 -9.08 -19.46 -0.79
N THR A 495 -8.68 -18.19 -0.96
CA THR A 495 -9.58 -17.03 -0.85
C THR A 495 -9.81 -16.38 -2.22
N HIS A 496 -9.37 -17.02 -3.30
CA HIS A 496 -9.41 -16.44 -4.63
C HIS A 496 -10.85 -16.38 -5.14
N LYS A 497 -11.23 -15.25 -5.76
CA LYS A 497 -12.60 -14.98 -6.25
C LYS A 497 -13.17 -16.07 -7.17
N ALA A 498 -12.31 -16.74 -7.93
CA ALA A 498 -12.71 -17.81 -8.84
C ALA A 498 -13.13 -19.10 -8.12
N GLY A 499 -12.77 -19.28 -6.85
CA GLY A 499 -13.17 -20.43 -6.05
C GLY A 499 -12.58 -20.34 -4.65
N GLN A 500 -13.41 -20.07 -3.64
CA GLN A 500 -12.96 -19.98 -2.25
C GLN A 500 -13.21 -21.31 -1.52
N SER A 501 -12.27 -21.67 -0.64
CA SER A 501 -12.48 -22.77 0.30
C SER A 501 -13.47 -22.36 1.39
N VAL A 502 -14.15 -23.34 1.98
CA VAL A 502 -15.13 -23.13 3.06
C VAL A 502 -14.62 -23.76 4.35
N VAL A 503 -14.79 -23.08 5.48
CA VAL A 503 -14.49 -23.64 6.80
C VAL A 503 -15.47 -24.77 7.11
N ALA A 504 -14.96 -25.97 7.34
CA ALA A 504 -15.77 -27.19 7.46
C ALA A 504 -16.05 -27.62 8.92
N THR A 505 -15.31 -27.08 9.89
CA THR A 505 -15.33 -27.47 11.31
C THR A 505 -15.26 -26.24 12.22
N GLY A 506 -15.39 -26.45 13.54
CA GLY A 506 -15.33 -25.36 14.52
C GLY A 506 -16.56 -24.47 14.54
N LYS A 507 -16.47 -23.37 15.30
CA LYS A 507 -17.53 -22.36 15.49
C LYS A 507 -17.80 -21.56 14.21
N SER A 508 -16.80 -21.48 13.33
CA SER A 508 -16.86 -20.73 12.07
C SER A 508 -17.26 -21.57 10.87
N LYS A 509 -17.74 -22.80 11.09
CA LYS A 509 -18.20 -23.69 10.02
C LYS A 509 -19.21 -22.99 9.10
N GLY A 510 -18.97 -23.11 7.80
CA GLY A 510 -19.82 -22.57 6.73
C GLY A 510 -19.37 -21.21 6.19
N LEU A 511 -18.43 -20.52 6.85
CA LEU A 511 -17.84 -19.29 6.30
C LEU A 511 -16.89 -19.60 5.14
N MET A 512 -16.86 -18.73 4.14
CA MET A 512 -15.77 -18.73 3.17
C MET A 512 -14.45 -18.40 3.89
N LEU A 513 -13.33 -18.95 3.44
CA LEU A 513 -12.04 -18.71 4.08
C LEU A 513 -11.66 -17.23 4.11
N GLY A 514 -12.01 -16.46 3.06
CA GLY A 514 -11.84 -15.01 3.06
C GLY A 514 -12.64 -14.33 4.18
N GLU A 515 -13.93 -14.66 4.31
CA GLU A 515 -14.80 -14.12 5.37
C GLU A 515 -14.33 -14.51 6.77
N TYR A 516 -13.78 -15.72 6.92
CA TYR A 516 -13.17 -16.18 8.17
C TYR A 516 -11.98 -15.29 8.55
N ILE A 517 -11.08 -14.99 7.60
CA ILE A 517 -9.93 -14.12 7.83
C ILE A 517 -10.38 -12.70 8.14
N ASP A 518 -11.34 -12.16 7.40
CA ASP A 518 -11.85 -10.80 7.61
C ASP A 518 -12.50 -10.66 8.99
N ARG A 519 -13.27 -11.67 9.42
CA ARG A 519 -13.95 -11.69 10.71
C ARG A 519 -13.00 -11.62 11.90
N PHE A 520 -11.87 -12.33 11.83
CA PHE A 520 -10.90 -12.41 12.92
C PHE A 520 -9.70 -11.48 12.75
N GLY A 521 -9.63 -10.77 11.62
CA GLY A 521 -8.56 -9.85 11.27
C GLY A 521 -7.31 -10.54 10.72
N ARG A 522 -6.57 -9.84 9.86
CA ARG A 522 -5.37 -10.35 9.18
C ARG A 522 -4.24 -10.78 10.13
N GLY A 523 -4.28 -10.40 11.40
CA GLY A 523 -3.31 -10.85 12.41
C GLY A 523 -3.26 -12.37 12.58
N ILE A 524 -4.32 -13.09 12.24
CA ILE A 524 -4.34 -14.56 12.25
C ILE A 524 -3.43 -15.20 11.19
N LEU A 525 -2.93 -14.41 10.23
CA LEU A 525 -2.04 -14.86 9.16
C LEU A 525 -0.55 -14.79 9.54
N GLY A 526 -0.19 -14.06 10.61
CA GLY A 526 1.20 -13.83 11.02
C GLY A 526 1.90 -12.71 10.25
N TRP A 527 3.00 -12.19 10.82
CA TRP A 527 3.66 -10.98 10.31
C TRP A 527 4.24 -11.13 8.91
N LYS A 528 4.63 -12.35 8.49
CA LYS A 528 5.11 -12.60 7.12
C LYS A 528 4.04 -12.39 6.05
N CYS A 529 2.76 -12.41 6.43
CA CYS A 529 1.65 -12.17 5.53
C CYS A 529 1.26 -10.68 5.42
N GLU A 530 1.80 -9.80 6.28
CA GLU A 530 1.52 -8.36 6.28
C GLU A 530 1.87 -7.64 4.96
N PRO A 531 2.97 -7.99 4.25
CA PRO A 531 3.30 -7.34 2.99
C PRO A 531 2.29 -7.61 1.86
N TYR A 532 1.49 -8.68 1.97
CA TYR A 532 0.51 -9.06 0.96
C TYR A 532 -0.82 -8.35 1.22
N GLU A 533 -1.38 -7.70 0.20
CA GLU A 533 -2.71 -7.07 0.27
C GLU A 533 -3.86 -8.09 0.40
N ARG A 534 -3.76 -9.21 -0.32
CA ARG A 534 -4.71 -10.33 -0.36
C ARG A 534 -4.07 -11.55 0.32
N PHE A 535 -4.82 -12.64 0.46
CA PHE A 535 -4.26 -13.89 0.98
C PHE A 535 -3.20 -14.42 -0.02
N PRO A 536 -1.99 -14.81 0.43
CA PRO A 536 -0.85 -14.97 -0.46
C PRO A 536 -0.78 -16.31 -1.20
N LEU A 537 -1.45 -17.36 -0.71
CA LEU A 537 -1.29 -18.73 -1.24
C LEU A 537 -2.58 -19.32 -1.80
N LEU A 538 -2.41 -20.25 -2.72
CA LEU A 538 -3.44 -21.14 -3.23
C LEU A 538 -2.88 -22.56 -3.26
N ILE A 539 -3.58 -23.51 -2.63
CA ILE A 539 -3.22 -24.94 -2.66
C ILE A 539 -4.31 -25.71 -3.40
N LYS A 540 -3.92 -26.58 -4.33
CA LYS A 540 -4.84 -27.40 -5.11
C LYS A 540 -4.40 -28.84 -5.20
N PHE A 541 -5.34 -29.76 -5.35
CA PHE A 541 -5.06 -31.01 -6.05
C PHE A 541 -5.48 -30.91 -7.51
N ILE A 542 -4.66 -31.47 -8.40
CA ILE A 542 -4.90 -31.51 -9.84
C ILE A 542 -4.88 -32.97 -10.31
N ASP A 543 -6.01 -33.46 -10.81
CA ASP A 543 -6.16 -34.81 -11.39
C ASP A 543 -6.12 -34.74 -12.92
N SER A 544 -4.94 -34.90 -13.48
CA SER A 544 -4.69 -34.85 -14.93
C SER A 544 -4.97 -36.21 -15.57
N HIS A 545 -6.17 -36.42 -16.10
CA HIS A 545 -6.49 -37.60 -16.90
C HIS A 545 -6.04 -37.46 -18.37
N GLN A 546 -6.06 -36.23 -18.89
CA GLN A 546 -5.50 -35.87 -20.20
C GLN A 546 -4.48 -34.74 -20.04
N CYS A 547 -3.63 -34.51 -21.05
CA CYS A 547 -2.68 -33.39 -21.02
C CYS A 547 -3.38 -32.06 -20.70
N LEU A 548 -2.84 -31.29 -19.76
CA LEU A 548 -3.19 -29.88 -19.62
C LEU A 548 -2.66 -29.10 -20.82
N SER A 549 -3.20 -27.91 -21.04
CA SER A 549 -2.66 -27.01 -22.05
C SER A 549 -1.20 -26.65 -21.76
N ILE A 550 -0.42 -26.44 -22.82
CA ILE A 550 0.90 -25.81 -22.71
C ILE A 550 0.68 -24.33 -22.42
N GLN A 551 1.29 -23.87 -21.34
CA GLN A 551 1.01 -22.56 -20.77
C GLN A 551 2.24 -21.97 -20.10
N VAL A 552 2.12 -20.69 -19.76
CA VAL A 552 3.12 -19.93 -19.02
C VAL A 552 2.42 -19.03 -18.01
N HIS A 553 3.13 -18.72 -16.93
CA HIS A 553 2.64 -17.87 -15.85
C HIS A 553 3.48 -16.60 -15.72
N PRO A 554 2.86 -15.41 -15.58
CA PRO A 554 3.59 -14.16 -15.37
C PRO A 554 4.14 -14.03 -13.95
N GLY A 555 5.20 -13.22 -13.80
CA GLY A 555 5.67 -12.70 -12.52
C GLY A 555 4.74 -11.64 -11.93
N ASP A 556 4.98 -11.25 -10.68
CA ASP A 556 4.12 -10.32 -9.93
C ASP A 556 3.91 -8.98 -10.65
N ASP A 557 4.97 -8.38 -11.20
CA ASP A 557 4.89 -7.06 -11.84
C ASP A 557 3.92 -7.06 -13.02
N TYR A 558 4.04 -8.05 -13.92
CA TYR A 558 3.18 -8.18 -15.08
C TYR A 558 1.74 -8.54 -14.67
N ALA A 559 1.58 -9.51 -13.76
CA ALA A 559 0.27 -9.99 -13.34
C ALA A 559 -0.55 -8.91 -12.61
N LEU A 560 0.09 -8.16 -11.71
CA LEU A 560 -0.57 -7.10 -10.95
C LEU A 560 -0.97 -5.92 -11.86
N GLN A 561 -0.17 -5.62 -12.89
CA GLN A 561 -0.46 -4.55 -13.84
C GLN A 561 -1.55 -4.95 -14.86
N LYS A 562 -1.50 -6.18 -15.38
CA LYS A 562 -2.33 -6.60 -16.52
C LYS A 562 -3.60 -7.35 -16.12
N GLU A 563 -3.58 -8.03 -14.99
CA GLU A 563 -4.64 -8.97 -14.59
C GLU A 563 -5.23 -8.65 -13.20
N ASP A 564 -4.63 -7.71 -12.45
CA ASP A 564 -4.98 -7.43 -11.04
C ASP A 564 -4.96 -8.71 -10.18
N GLU A 565 -3.97 -9.57 -10.40
CA GLU A 565 -3.72 -10.79 -9.63
C GLU A 565 -2.23 -10.91 -9.32
N TYR A 566 -1.86 -11.71 -8.31
CA TYR A 566 -0.45 -12.00 -8.05
C TYR A 566 0.18 -12.73 -9.23
N GLY A 567 1.50 -12.72 -9.31
CA GLY A 567 2.25 -13.65 -10.14
C GLY A 567 1.96 -15.09 -9.70
N LYS A 568 2.41 -16.06 -10.51
CA LYS A 568 2.11 -17.47 -10.25
C LYS A 568 3.36 -18.33 -10.36
N ASN A 569 4.21 -18.21 -9.34
CA ASN A 569 5.20 -19.24 -9.02
C ASN A 569 4.52 -20.40 -8.30
N GLU A 570 4.93 -21.61 -8.63
CA GLU A 570 4.28 -22.81 -8.14
C GLU A 570 5.27 -23.95 -7.88
N LEU A 571 4.86 -24.83 -6.97
CA LEU A 571 5.52 -26.08 -6.65
C LEU A 571 4.53 -27.20 -6.85
N TRP A 572 4.90 -28.18 -7.67
CA TRP A 572 4.13 -29.39 -7.89
C TRP A 572 4.74 -30.54 -7.10
N TYR A 573 3.98 -31.10 -6.16
CA TYR A 573 4.32 -32.37 -5.51
C TYR A 573 3.54 -33.50 -6.16
N VAL A 574 4.22 -34.51 -6.70
CA VAL A 574 3.59 -35.67 -7.36
C VAL A 574 3.04 -36.62 -6.29
N VAL A 575 1.73 -36.55 -6.09
CA VAL A 575 1.01 -37.36 -5.09
C VAL A 575 0.86 -38.80 -5.60
N ASP A 576 0.55 -38.95 -6.88
CA ASP A 576 0.46 -40.24 -7.54
C ASP A 576 0.63 -40.10 -9.07
N CYS A 577 1.04 -41.15 -9.76
CA CYS A 577 1.24 -41.12 -11.21
C CYS A 577 1.19 -42.51 -11.85
N GLU A 578 0.78 -42.59 -13.11
CA GLU A 578 0.85 -43.82 -13.92
C GLU A 578 2.29 -44.09 -14.43
N PRO A 579 2.64 -45.33 -14.81
CA PRO A 579 4.02 -45.71 -15.18
C PRO A 579 4.68 -44.93 -16.32
N ASP A 580 3.91 -44.25 -17.17
CA ASP A 580 4.39 -43.45 -18.31
C ASP A 580 4.02 -41.96 -18.19
N SER A 581 3.60 -41.52 -17.01
CA SER A 581 3.25 -40.13 -16.74
C SER A 581 4.46 -39.20 -16.84
N TYR A 582 4.22 -37.97 -17.30
CA TYR A 582 5.28 -36.99 -17.54
C TYR A 582 4.79 -35.56 -17.33
N LEU A 583 5.74 -34.63 -17.24
CA LEU A 583 5.52 -33.19 -17.31
C LEU A 583 6.24 -32.62 -18.53
N TYR A 584 5.68 -31.56 -19.09
CA TYR A 584 6.45 -30.63 -19.93
C TYR A 584 6.93 -29.48 -19.06
N CYS A 585 8.22 -29.15 -19.07
CA CYS A 585 8.75 -28.02 -18.32
C CYS A 585 10.03 -27.44 -18.92
N GLY A 586 9.97 -26.18 -19.35
CA GLY A 586 11.07 -25.48 -20.02
C GLY A 586 11.28 -25.91 -21.47
N PHE A 587 11.97 -25.06 -22.22
CA PHE A 587 12.43 -25.39 -23.57
C PHE A 587 13.68 -26.28 -23.52
N SER A 588 13.73 -27.25 -24.44
CA SER A 588 14.84 -28.19 -24.62
C SER A 588 16.04 -27.62 -25.39
N LYS A 589 15.84 -26.45 -26.01
CA LYS A 589 16.85 -25.65 -26.71
C LYS A 589 16.50 -24.17 -26.56
N ASP A 590 17.47 -23.29 -26.81
CA ASP A 590 17.16 -21.88 -27.00
C ASP A 590 16.23 -21.72 -28.21
N THR A 591 15.27 -20.81 -28.09
CA THR A 591 14.27 -20.48 -29.12
C THR A 591 14.02 -18.98 -29.11
N ASP A 592 13.10 -18.50 -29.93
CA ASP A 592 12.60 -17.13 -29.93
C ASP A 592 11.07 -17.10 -30.15
N GLU A 593 10.50 -15.90 -30.12
CA GLU A 593 9.06 -15.67 -30.33
C GLU A 593 8.58 -16.16 -31.71
N GLU A 594 9.38 -15.98 -32.77
CA GLU A 594 8.99 -16.36 -34.14
C GLU A 594 8.84 -17.88 -34.25
N GLU A 595 9.82 -18.66 -33.77
CA GLU A 595 9.75 -20.12 -33.77
C GLU A 595 8.58 -20.61 -32.90
N VAL A 596 8.36 -20.02 -31.73
CA VAL A 596 7.26 -20.44 -30.82
C VAL A 596 5.89 -20.20 -31.46
N ARG A 597 5.67 -19.03 -32.08
CA ARG A 597 4.41 -18.73 -32.79
C ARG A 597 4.17 -19.70 -33.93
N GLN A 598 5.17 -19.93 -34.77
CA GLN A 598 5.06 -20.88 -35.88
C GLN A 598 4.67 -22.28 -35.40
N ARG A 599 5.34 -22.77 -34.34
CA ARG A 599 5.06 -24.10 -33.78
C ARG A 599 3.69 -24.22 -33.11
N ILE A 600 3.11 -23.13 -32.61
CA ILE A 600 1.73 -23.12 -32.11
C ILE A 600 0.75 -23.34 -33.27
N GLU A 601 0.95 -22.64 -34.39
CA GLU A 601 0.11 -22.76 -35.60
C GLU A 601 0.18 -24.18 -36.19
N ASP A 602 1.41 -24.68 -36.35
CA ASP A 602 1.71 -26.01 -36.89
C ASP A 602 1.32 -27.14 -35.93
N GLY A 603 1.16 -26.85 -34.64
CA GLY A 603 0.83 -27.82 -33.59
C GLY A 603 2.02 -28.69 -33.14
N THR A 604 3.24 -28.21 -33.37
CA THR A 604 4.52 -28.88 -33.11
C THR A 604 5.28 -28.30 -31.91
N LEU A 605 4.65 -27.43 -31.12
CA LEU A 605 5.24 -26.85 -29.89
C LEU A 605 5.81 -27.90 -28.91
N PRO A 606 5.17 -29.06 -28.67
CA PRO A 606 5.71 -30.08 -27.76
C PRO A 606 7.09 -30.62 -28.14
N GLU A 607 7.50 -30.53 -29.42
CA GLU A 607 8.77 -31.05 -29.91
C GLU A 607 10.00 -30.29 -29.37
N ILE A 608 9.80 -29.06 -28.91
CA ILE A 608 10.87 -28.23 -28.36
C ILE A 608 10.80 -28.07 -26.84
N LEU A 609 9.89 -28.80 -26.16
CA LEU A 609 9.78 -28.79 -24.71
C LEU A 609 10.51 -29.97 -24.08
N ASN A 610 11.04 -29.79 -22.87
CA ASN A 610 11.55 -30.93 -22.11
C ASN A 610 10.38 -31.79 -21.65
N LYS A 611 10.40 -33.07 -22.03
CA LYS A 611 9.46 -34.07 -21.55
C LYS A 611 10.10 -34.88 -20.43
N ILE A 612 9.60 -34.70 -19.22
CA ILE A 612 10.23 -35.20 -17.98
C ILE A 612 9.34 -36.31 -17.41
N PRO A 613 9.81 -37.58 -17.37
CA PRO A 613 9.11 -38.64 -16.65
C PRO A 613 9.04 -38.30 -15.16
N VAL A 614 7.91 -38.60 -14.51
CA VAL A 614 7.71 -38.30 -13.09
C VAL A 614 7.46 -39.55 -12.26
N ARG A 615 7.76 -39.46 -10.97
CA ARG A 615 7.51 -40.50 -9.97
C ARG A 615 6.82 -39.92 -8.76
N LYS A 616 6.01 -40.76 -8.11
CA LYS A 616 5.38 -40.45 -6.83
C LYS A 616 6.42 -40.00 -5.80
N GLY A 617 6.13 -38.88 -5.14
CA GLY A 617 6.98 -38.26 -4.12
C GLY A 617 8.00 -37.26 -4.64
N GLU A 618 8.17 -37.12 -5.96
CA GLU A 618 9.01 -36.07 -6.55
C GLU A 618 8.29 -34.71 -6.49
N SER A 619 9.08 -33.65 -6.44
CA SER A 619 8.58 -32.28 -6.49
C SER A 619 9.29 -31.47 -7.58
N TYR A 620 8.59 -30.50 -8.17
CA TYR A 620 9.11 -29.65 -9.24
C TYR A 620 8.70 -28.21 -8.98
N PHE A 621 9.67 -27.29 -8.99
CA PHE A 621 9.42 -25.87 -8.84
C PHE A 621 9.33 -25.21 -10.22
N ILE A 622 8.20 -24.57 -10.49
CA ILE A 622 7.93 -23.91 -11.76
C ILE A 622 7.95 -22.40 -11.52
N GLU A 623 9.08 -21.82 -11.91
CA GLU A 623 9.26 -20.37 -11.86
C GLU A 623 8.45 -19.69 -12.98
N THR A 624 7.94 -18.49 -12.70
CA THR A 624 7.24 -17.67 -13.69
C THR A 624 8.08 -17.46 -14.95
N GLY A 625 7.40 -17.39 -16.11
CA GLY A 625 8.02 -17.35 -17.44
C GLY A 625 8.46 -18.71 -17.99
N THR A 626 8.46 -19.78 -17.18
CA THR A 626 8.75 -21.14 -17.66
C THR A 626 7.54 -21.71 -18.39
N VAL A 627 7.69 -22.14 -19.65
CA VAL A 627 6.65 -22.87 -20.38
C VAL A 627 6.49 -24.28 -19.81
N HIS A 628 5.26 -24.70 -19.52
CA HIS A 628 5.02 -26.00 -18.88
C HIS A 628 3.63 -26.57 -19.20
N ALA A 629 3.45 -27.86 -18.92
CA ALA A 629 2.15 -28.55 -18.90
C ALA A 629 2.24 -29.85 -18.08
N ILE A 630 1.12 -30.26 -17.49
CA ILE A 630 0.99 -31.55 -16.82
C ILE A 630 0.50 -32.59 -17.84
N GLY A 631 1.22 -33.71 -17.98
CA GLY A 631 0.82 -34.83 -18.84
C GLY A 631 -0.28 -35.69 -18.21
N PRO A 632 -0.77 -36.72 -18.93
CA PRO A 632 -1.84 -37.59 -18.46
C PRO A 632 -1.35 -38.53 -17.34
N GLY A 633 -2.30 -38.98 -16.51
CA GLY A 633 -2.08 -39.94 -15.43
C GLY A 633 -1.47 -39.35 -14.15
N VAL A 634 -1.17 -38.05 -14.12
CA VAL A 634 -0.53 -37.39 -12.96
C VAL A 634 -1.58 -36.86 -11.99
N LEU A 635 -1.40 -37.12 -10.70
CA LEU A 635 -2.09 -36.43 -9.61
C LEU A 635 -1.05 -35.61 -8.82
N ILE A 636 -1.23 -34.30 -8.76
CA ILE A 636 -0.34 -33.42 -7.99
C ILE A 636 -1.07 -32.67 -6.89
N CYS A 637 -0.31 -32.29 -5.87
CA CYS A 637 -0.61 -31.19 -4.97
C CYS A 637 0.19 -29.98 -5.44
N GLU A 638 -0.50 -28.95 -5.92
CA GLU A 638 0.08 -27.69 -6.39
C GLU A 638 0.00 -26.66 -5.26
N ILE A 639 1.16 -26.15 -4.85
CA ILE A 639 1.29 -25.01 -3.92
C ILE A 639 1.77 -23.83 -4.74
N GLN A 640 0.98 -22.77 -4.77
CA GLN A 640 1.26 -21.60 -5.61
C GLN A 640 0.93 -20.30 -4.88
N GLN A 641 1.44 -19.19 -5.41
CA GLN A 641 0.90 -17.87 -5.09
C GLN A 641 -0.61 -17.81 -5.39
N SER A 642 -1.36 -16.98 -4.69
CA SER A 642 -2.82 -16.83 -4.86
C SER A 642 -3.16 -16.10 -6.17
N SER A 643 -3.14 -16.84 -7.27
CA SER A 643 -3.33 -16.34 -8.63
C SER A 643 -3.94 -17.43 -9.51
N ASN A 644 -4.83 -17.05 -10.42
CA ASN A 644 -5.38 -17.94 -11.44
C ASN A 644 -4.94 -17.52 -12.86
N VAL A 645 -3.98 -16.61 -12.98
CA VAL A 645 -3.50 -16.10 -14.28
C VAL A 645 -2.76 -17.19 -15.05
N THR A 646 -3.25 -17.48 -16.25
CA THR A 646 -2.69 -18.53 -17.12
C THR A 646 -2.70 -18.07 -18.56
N TYR A 647 -1.53 -17.95 -19.18
CA TYR A 647 -1.43 -17.69 -20.62
C TYR A 647 -1.22 -18.98 -21.39
N ARG A 648 -2.25 -19.36 -22.14
CA ARG A 648 -2.28 -20.62 -22.87
C ARG A 648 -1.62 -20.46 -24.23
N LEU A 649 -0.59 -21.24 -24.50
CA LEU A 649 0.13 -21.26 -25.77
C LEU A 649 -0.47 -22.28 -26.73
N TYR A 650 -0.76 -23.49 -26.25
CA TYR A 650 -1.28 -24.56 -27.09
C TYR A 650 -2.20 -25.50 -26.33
N ASP A 651 -3.28 -25.93 -26.97
CA ASP A 651 -4.30 -26.80 -26.36
C ASP A 651 -4.65 -28.06 -27.15
N TYR A 652 -3.74 -28.52 -28.02
CA TYR A 652 -3.94 -29.71 -28.85
C TYR A 652 -5.17 -29.62 -29.76
N LYS A 653 -5.61 -28.40 -30.10
CA LYS A 653 -6.80 -28.11 -30.91
C LYS A 653 -8.06 -28.83 -30.39
N ARG A 654 -8.14 -29.01 -29.06
CA ARG A 654 -9.28 -29.63 -28.39
C ARG A 654 -10.49 -28.71 -28.41
N ARG A 655 -11.66 -29.32 -28.54
CA ARG A 655 -12.95 -28.63 -28.46
C ARG A 655 -13.59 -28.86 -27.10
N ASP A 656 -14.22 -27.82 -26.57
CA ASP A 656 -14.97 -27.90 -25.33
C ASP A 656 -16.33 -28.59 -25.52
N LYS A 657 -17.14 -28.63 -24.45
CA LYS A 657 -18.47 -29.25 -24.47
C LYS A 657 -19.47 -28.58 -25.42
N TYR A 658 -19.18 -27.36 -25.88
CA TYR A 658 -19.98 -26.62 -26.85
C TYR A 658 -19.43 -26.75 -28.28
N GLY A 659 -18.30 -27.45 -28.45
CA GLY A 659 -17.65 -27.65 -29.74
C GLY A 659 -16.65 -26.54 -30.10
N GLU A 660 -16.36 -25.60 -29.22
CA GLU A 660 -15.47 -24.47 -29.50
C GLU A 660 -14.02 -24.74 -29.06
N LEU A 661 -13.05 -24.14 -29.75
CA LEU A 661 -11.66 -24.20 -29.33
C LEU A 661 -11.47 -23.33 -28.08
N ARG A 662 -10.69 -23.80 -27.11
CA ARG A 662 -10.35 -22.98 -25.94
C ARG A 662 -9.44 -21.82 -26.34
N GLU A 663 -9.64 -20.68 -25.68
CA GLU A 663 -8.86 -19.47 -25.88
C GLU A 663 -7.36 -19.73 -25.66
N LEU A 664 -6.57 -19.19 -26.58
CA LEU A 664 -5.12 -19.08 -26.48
C LEU A 664 -4.76 -17.63 -26.21
N HIS A 665 -3.76 -17.40 -25.37
CA HIS A 665 -3.30 -16.08 -24.95
C HIS A 665 -1.90 -15.82 -25.51
N VAL A 666 -1.69 -16.07 -26.81
CA VAL A 666 -0.35 -16.14 -27.40
C VAL A 666 0.42 -14.85 -27.20
N ASP A 667 -0.18 -13.69 -27.46
CA ASP A 667 0.51 -12.39 -27.31
C ASP A 667 0.92 -12.12 -25.86
N LYS A 668 -0.01 -12.29 -24.91
CA LYS A 668 0.30 -12.16 -23.47
C LYS A 668 1.34 -13.17 -23.00
N ALA A 669 1.35 -14.36 -23.59
CA ALA A 669 2.36 -15.37 -23.28
C ALA A 669 3.74 -14.91 -23.77
N MET A 670 3.86 -14.36 -24.99
CA MET A 670 5.14 -13.91 -25.54
C MET A 670 5.75 -12.79 -24.68
N ASP A 671 4.93 -11.93 -24.07
CA ASP A 671 5.41 -10.88 -23.16
C ASP A 671 6.14 -11.43 -21.91
N VAL A 672 5.89 -12.68 -21.52
CA VAL A 672 6.37 -13.23 -20.23
C VAL A 672 7.17 -14.52 -20.35
N VAL A 673 7.18 -15.17 -21.52
CA VAL A 673 7.95 -16.40 -21.76
C VAL A 673 9.45 -16.13 -21.67
N ASN A 674 10.16 -17.01 -20.97
CA ASN A 674 11.61 -17.11 -21.10
C ASN A 674 11.96 -18.10 -22.21
N PHE A 675 12.58 -17.61 -23.28
CA PHE A 675 12.91 -18.39 -24.48
C PHE A 675 14.23 -19.17 -24.40
N HIS A 676 14.98 -19.02 -23.30
CA HIS A 676 16.22 -19.76 -23.12
C HIS A 676 15.98 -21.22 -22.74
N LYS A 677 16.91 -22.09 -23.15
CA LYS A 677 16.95 -23.47 -22.72
C LYS A 677 16.96 -23.53 -21.19
N LYS A 678 16.06 -24.33 -20.62
CA LYS A 678 15.99 -24.57 -19.17
C LYS A 678 15.89 -26.06 -18.92
N ASP A 679 16.99 -26.67 -18.53
CA ASP A 679 16.97 -28.05 -18.02
C ASP A 679 16.23 -28.07 -16.68
N MET A 680 15.44 -29.11 -16.43
CA MET A 680 14.61 -29.22 -15.24
C MET A 680 14.84 -30.57 -14.56
N GLU A 681 15.00 -30.52 -13.24
CA GLU A 681 15.22 -31.67 -12.37
C GLU A 681 14.22 -31.61 -11.20
N ALA A 682 14.08 -32.73 -10.47
CA ALA A 682 13.32 -32.73 -9.24
C ALA A 682 13.94 -31.76 -8.22
N ALA A 683 13.09 -30.99 -7.52
CA ALA A 683 13.50 -29.96 -6.60
C ALA A 683 14.20 -30.56 -5.37
N LYS A 684 15.39 -30.03 -5.04
CA LYS A 684 16.16 -30.45 -3.85
C LYS A 684 15.59 -29.87 -2.56
N THR A 685 14.96 -28.70 -2.65
CA THR A 685 14.25 -28.02 -1.58
C THR A 685 12.86 -27.63 -2.08
N MET A 686 11.89 -27.57 -1.18
CA MET A 686 10.51 -27.18 -1.49
C MET A 686 10.20 -25.82 -0.88
N GLU A 687 11.11 -24.87 -1.04
CA GLU A 687 10.98 -23.50 -0.54
C GLU A 687 11.32 -22.48 -1.63
N CYS A 688 10.63 -21.35 -1.60
CA CYS A 688 10.95 -20.18 -2.40
C CYS A 688 10.68 -18.90 -1.58
N LYS A 689 10.85 -17.73 -2.19
CA LYS A 689 10.62 -16.45 -1.50
C LYS A 689 9.17 -16.20 -1.05
N TYR A 690 8.21 -16.99 -1.55
CA TYR A 690 6.78 -16.82 -1.28
C TYR A 690 6.20 -17.82 -0.27
N PHE A 691 6.80 -19.02 -0.19
CA PHE A 691 6.32 -20.09 0.68
C PHE A 691 7.40 -21.14 0.91
N SER A 692 7.28 -21.85 2.03
CA SER A 692 8.04 -23.07 2.32
C SER A 692 7.10 -24.26 2.52
N VAL A 693 7.49 -25.41 1.98
CA VAL A 693 6.78 -26.67 2.08
C VAL A 693 7.70 -27.71 2.68
N GLU A 694 7.25 -28.38 3.72
CA GLU A 694 7.96 -29.47 4.37
C GLU A 694 7.11 -30.73 4.34
N ARG A 695 7.69 -31.85 3.94
CA ARG A 695 7.02 -33.14 3.90
C ARG A 695 7.38 -33.95 5.13
N TYR A 696 6.38 -34.52 5.80
CA TYR A 696 6.55 -35.34 6.99
C TYR A 696 5.91 -36.72 6.81
N ASP A 697 6.68 -37.76 7.13
CA ASP A 697 6.16 -39.11 7.41
C ASP A 697 5.71 -39.16 8.87
N LEU A 698 4.41 -39.31 9.09
CA LEU A 698 3.82 -39.40 10.42
C LEU A 698 3.94 -40.84 10.95
N ALA A 699 4.36 -40.96 12.19
CA ALA A 699 4.38 -42.18 13.00
C ALA A 699 3.17 -42.18 13.96
N GLU A 700 3.16 -43.02 15.02
CA GLU A 700 2.01 -43.10 15.94
C GLU A 700 1.62 -41.74 16.56
N GLU A 701 2.61 -40.92 16.93
CA GLU A 701 2.42 -39.56 17.45
C GLU A 701 3.48 -38.60 16.92
N ASN A 702 3.04 -37.44 16.42
CA ASN A 702 3.89 -36.36 15.95
C ASN A 702 3.39 -35.03 16.51
N SER A 703 4.29 -34.12 16.86
CA SER A 703 3.93 -32.76 17.30
C SER A 703 4.75 -31.69 16.59
N PHE A 704 4.09 -30.57 16.29
CA PHE A 704 4.63 -29.41 15.60
C PHE A 704 4.42 -28.18 16.45
N ASN A 705 5.51 -27.54 16.88
CA ASN A 705 5.44 -26.26 17.57
C ASN A 705 5.41 -25.13 16.54
N LEU A 706 4.39 -24.28 16.66
CA LEU A 706 4.17 -23.15 15.78
C LEU A 706 4.60 -21.85 16.47
N ASP A 707 4.96 -20.86 15.66
CA ASP A 707 5.29 -19.50 16.11
C ASP A 707 4.28 -18.46 15.56
N ASP A 708 4.56 -17.18 15.68
CA ASP A 708 3.72 -16.07 15.21
C ASP A 708 4.06 -15.57 13.80
N SER A 709 4.99 -16.20 13.09
CA SER A 709 5.49 -15.72 11.80
C SER A 709 4.51 -15.88 10.64
N SER A 710 3.80 -17.00 10.58
CA SER A 710 2.85 -17.31 9.50
C SER A 710 1.74 -18.24 9.99
N PHE A 711 0.60 -18.28 9.30
CA PHE A 711 -0.35 -19.38 9.41
C PHE A 711 0.27 -20.68 8.91
N ARG A 712 -0.31 -21.83 9.29
CA ARG A 712 0.12 -23.13 8.76
C ARG A 712 -1.03 -23.80 8.05
N ALA A 713 -0.75 -24.29 6.84
CA ALA A 713 -1.62 -25.24 6.17
C ALA A 713 -1.03 -26.64 6.26
N PHE A 714 -1.83 -27.61 6.71
CA PHE A 714 -1.45 -29.02 6.72
C PHE A 714 -2.29 -29.77 5.67
N VAL A 715 -1.64 -30.34 4.67
CA VAL A 715 -2.27 -31.07 3.57
C VAL A 715 -1.95 -32.55 3.71
N VAL A 716 -2.96 -33.37 3.98
CA VAL A 716 -2.79 -34.82 4.17
C VAL A 716 -2.77 -35.50 2.82
N LEU A 717 -1.69 -36.21 2.51
CA LEU A 717 -1.53 -36.95 1.25
C LEU A 717 -1.93 -38.41 1.40
N GLU A 718 -1.60 -39.02 2.53
CA GLU A 718 -1.85 -40.43 2.82
C GLU A 718 -2.13 -40.64 4.32
N GLY A 719 -2.76 -41.77 4.64
CA GLY A 719 -3.01 -42.18 6.03
C GLY A 719 -4.30 -41.67 6.63
N THR A 720 -4.54 -42.04 7.88
CA THR A 720 -5.75 -41.68 8.65
C THR A 720 -5.40 -41.55 10.12
N GLY A 721 -6.07 -40.63 10.80
CA GLY A 721 -5.84 -40.41 12.22
C GLY A 721 -6.57 -39.16 12.70
N THR A 722 -5.99 -38.48 13.68
CA THR A 722 -6.57 -37.28 14.29
C THR A 722 -5.55 -36.16 14.40
N ILE A 723 -5.94 -34.94 14.07
CA ILE A 723 -5.16 -33.71 14.27
C ILE A 723 -5.78 -32.90 15.42
N ARG A 724 -4.95 -32.39 16.32
CA ARG A 724 -5.34 -31.59 17.48
C ARG A 724 -4.60 -30.28 17.59
N CYS A 725 -5.29 -29.23 18.01
CA CYS A 725 -4.70 -27.96 18.43
C CYS A 725 -5.65 -27.26 19.42
N GLY A 726 -5.16 -26.94 20.62
CA GLY A 726 -6.00 -26.36 21.66
C GLY A 726 -7.12 -27.30 22.07
N GLU A 727 -8.37 -26.81 22.01
CA GLU A 727 -9.58 -27.60 22.31
C GLU A 727 -10.12 -28.35 21.08
N GLU A 728 -9.59 -28.08 19.87
CA GLU A 728 -10.08 -28.67 18.63
C GLU A 728 -9.40 -30.02 18.35
N GLU A 729 -10.22 -31.02 18.04
CA GLU A 729 -9.81 -32.38 17.68
C GLU A 729 -10.60 -32.83 16.44
N ILE A 730 -9.90 -33.07 15.32
CA ILE A 730 -10.53 -33.35 14.03
C ILE A 730 -9.91 -34.61 13.41
N PRO A 731 -10.71 -35.61 12.99
CA PRO A 731 -10.19 -36.74 12.24
C PRO A 731 -9.70 -36.29 10.85
N TYR A 732 -8.60 -36.85 10.39
CA TYR A 732 -8.05 -36.59 9.07
C TYR A 732 -8.05 -37.85 8.19
N ARG A 733 -8.15 -37.62 6.88
CA ARG A 733 -8.00 -38.63 5.82
C ARG A 733 -7.25 -38.04 4.63
N PRO A 734 -6.84 -38.85 3.63
CA PRO A 734 -6.15 -38.34 2.45
C PRO A 734 -6.94 -37.24 1.74
N ALA A 735 -6.21 -36.25 1.24
CA ALA A 735 -6.69 -35.02 0.62
C ALA A 735 -7.41 -34.03 1.55
N ASP A 736 -7.44 -34.20 2.88
CA ASP A 736 -7.88 -33.13 3.76
C ASP A 736 -6.84 -32.00 3.85
N CYS A 737 -7.32 -30.76 3.97
CA CYS A 737 -6.49 -29.59 4.20
C CYS A 737 -6.97 -28.86 5.47
N PHE A 738 -6.02 -28.53 6.35
CA PHE A 738 -6.27 -27.84 7.61
C PHE A 738 -5.60 -26.47 7.60
N PHE A 739 -6.29 -25.46 8.13
CA PHE A 739 -5.76 -24.12 8.36
C PHE A 739 -5.60 -23.89 9.85
N VAL A 740 -4.40 -23.46 10.24
CA VAL A 740 -4.03 -23.14 11.62
C VAL A 740 -3.59 -21.68 11.68
N PRO A 741 -4.33 -20.80 12.37
CA PRO A 741 -3.92 -19.41 12.58
C PRO A 741 -2.50 -19.29 13.16
N ALA A 742 -1.79 -18.24 12.79
CA ALA A 742 -0.51 -17.87 13.39
C ALA A 742 -0.62 -17.70 14.91
N GLY A 743 0.46 -17.99 15.63
CA GLY A 743 0.53 -17.90 17.08
C GLY A 743 1.25 -19.08 17.70
N LYS A 744 1.81 -18.86 18.90
CA LYS A 744 2.54 -19.89 19.64
C LYS A 744 1.59 -20.97 20.15
N LYS A 745 1.55 -22.11 19.46
CA LYS A 745 0.70 -23.26 19.77
C LYS A 745 1.34 -24.57 19.30
N THR A 746 0.81 -25.69 19.75
CA THR A 746 1.29 -27.02 19.37
C THR A 746 0.19 -27.75 18.61
N VAL A 747 0.51 -28.21 17.40
CA VAL A 747 -0.36 -29.07 16.60
C VAL A 747 0.13 -30.51 16.76
N ALA A 748 -0.74 -31.41 17.19
CA ALA A 748 -0.43 -32.82 17.35
C ALA A 748 -1.18 -33.66 16.32
N PHE A 749 -0.50 -34.65 15.75
CA PHE A 749 -1.07 -35.69 14.90
C PHE A 749 -0.95 -37.03 15.62
N GLU A 750 -2.06 -37.74 15.72
CA GLU A 750 -2.11 -39.15 16.12
C GLU A 750 -2.48 -40.01 14.91
N GLY A 751 -1.74 -41.10 14.70
CA GLY A 751 -1.90 -41.98 13.55
C GLY A 751 -0.87 -41.74 12.44
N SER A 752 -0.74 -42.70 11.54
CA SER A 752 0.29 -42.72 10.49
C SER A 752 -0.19 -42.13 9.18
N GLY A 753 0.70 -41.50 8.43
CA GLY A 753 0.39 -40.91 7.13
C GLY A 753 1.52 -40.07 6.55
N ILE A 754 1.23 -39.36 5.46
CA ILE A 754 2.15 -38.38 4.86
C ILE A 754 1.44 -37.04 4.82
N VAL A 755 2.08 -36.00 5.33
CA VAL A 755 1.53 -34.63 5.37
C VAL A 755 2.52 -33.62 4.82
N LEU A 756 2.00 -32.63 4.09
CA LEU A 756 2.74 -31.41 3.74
C LEU A 756 2.37 -30.31 4.73
N LYS A 757 3.38 -29.69 5.34
CA LYS A 757 3.24 -28.47 6.13
C LYS A 757 3.67 -27.28 5.27
N VAL A 758 2.75 -26.36 5.01
CA VAL A 758 2.94 -25.19 4.14
C VAL A 758 2.81 -23.91 4.96
N GLN A 759 3.69 -22.94 4.71
CA GLN A 759 3.68 -21.62 5.34
C GLN A 759 4.29 -20.58 4.39
N VAL A 760 4.15 -19.29 4.74
CA VAL A 760 4.79 -18.15 4.05
C VAL A 760 6.20 -17.90 4.59
#